data_AF-A0A4R5D4D6-F1
#
_entry.id   AF-A0A4R5D4D6-F1
#
_cell.length_a   1.000
_cell.length_b   1.000
_cell.length_c   1.000
_cell.angle_alpha   90.00
_cell.angle_beta   90.00
_cell.angle_gamma   90.00
#
_symmetry.space_group_name_H-M   'P 1'
#
loop_
_entity.id
_entity.type
_entity.pdbx_description
1 polymer ?
#
loop_
_entity_poly.entity_id
_entity_poly.type
_entity_poly.pdbx_seq_one_letter_code
_entity_poly.pdbx_strand_id
1 'polypeptide(L)'
;MSVKRALTGFAVTALAATALVITPGDNQASTADAAAEDIPAPEEFFGFPMGTTGKLAPFEEIKDYFELVAEESDSVEYEVAGTTTLGHEYPILRVSSAENLARLDEILETNEKLADPRSGLSESQARALAEQSVPVYYLEATLHSSEVGNLPALVDVIHRLSTERSEYVQNILDNLVILVVPSANPDGQHLMIDYFNETAGTDYARTYPDLYHNYVGHDNNRDWIFFTQEESRIRTRLEQQYRPVVLHFMHQAGTNSPRMWVPPFDEPLGPNVDSIAISASNALGAEVANAAAEAGLPGVSTDDAYGIFWNADVFGTGPHRGASLFLHEIASVRDLALPFSNPDGTPPGARDRSMRTFDPYTEATWTLEQIVEYAKLSMYTALDSVAKDADDWLYNNLYQVNQKSMEPDGGPETYIVPAGQRDPFAVKQLVEIFDIAGVEVERALSTVRAGRQTYPAGSLLIHTQQPMGSWVEQVLEVDQYPDAARKCADCPLIMPYSETTDNLPMLLGLTVQPADDARVARTERVSAEDITAPAVGTAPDGGAYLVEPTSYGLTHVIARLQENDVPVLRATEAFQAGGTTYDPGTVIVPATTAAHDTLVEVSELTALPVAATPTVPAVAALELKADTTIGLIRGANNMPGGWLMWLADTYGLNYEVVEADDYADLSRFDTILVAPGVTKDRIVTGLNPALYPEEFHWARGVGEVGWQALASWVGDGGNLVAVGTAAETARELLGLPITNATPGDRDTFNAPGTLINAQFDPAAPATWGMPAQWPVWFYNSPAYRVDDPAAAVASTYPGSGELLASGYAHGQAALQGLANVVTLDVGEGQATVAGADITFRSWPRAAWTIVSNALYNGPATTVEAAARLAQ
;
A
#
# COMPACT_ATOMS: atom_id res chain seq x y z
N MET A 1 -51.55 42.37 -47.56
CA MET A 1 -52.86 43.05 -47.41
C MET A 1 -53.22 42.98 -45.93
N SER A 2 -52.76 43.89 -45.09
CA SER A 2 -53.18 45.28 -44.82
C SER A 2 -54.37 45.38 -43.85
N VAL A 3 -54.17 46.22 -42.80
CA VAL A 3 -55.16 46.98 -42.00
C VAL A 3 -55.71 46.26 -40.74
N LYS A 4 -55.72 46.75 -39.48
CA LYS A 4 -55.39 48.05 -38.81
C LYS A 4 -55.43 47.90 -37.25
N ARG A 5 -54.57 48.69 -36.56
CA ARG A 5 -54.77 49.63 -35.39
C ARG A 5 -55.45 49.13 -34.09
N ALA A 6 -55.16 49.62 -32.86
CA ALA A 6 -54.31 50.70 -32.32
C ALA A 6 -54.17 50.60 -30.76
N LEU A 7 -53.26 51.43 -30.21
CA LEU A 7 -52.99 51.85 -28.82
C LEU A 7 -54.27 52.12 -27.96
N THR A 8 -54.31 52.21 -26.61
CA THR A 8 -53.51 53.04 -25.66
C THR A 8 -53.99 52.82 -24.19
N GLY A 9 -53.08 52.88 -23.19
CA GLY A 9 -53.13 53.71 -21.96
C GLY A 9 -54.22 53.59 -20.85
N PHE A 10 -53.78 53.14 -19.65
CA PHE A 10 -53.98 53.63 -18.25
C PHE A 10 -55.34 54.14 -17.70
N ALA A 11 -55.75 53.62 -16.53
CA ALA A 11 -56.15 54.40 -15.34
C ALA A 11 -56.20 53.54 -14.05
N VAL A 12 -55.78 54.15 -12.94
CA VAL A 12 -55.70 53.67 -11.54
C VAL A 12 -57.06 53.70 -10.84
N THR A 13 -57.33 52.78 -9.91
CA THR A 13 -58.23 53.06 -8.77
C THR A 13 -57.88 52.19 -7.55
N ALA A 14 -57.73 52.85 -6.40
CA ALA A 14 -57.45 52.27 -5.09
C ALA A 14 -58.71 51.72 -4.41
N LEU A 15 -58.58 50.66 -3.61
CA LEU A 15 -59.57 50.27 -2.60
C LEU A 15 -58.86 49.94 -1.28
N ALA A 16 -59.31 50.59 -0.22
CA ALA A 16 -58.98 50.29 1.17
C ALA A 16 -59.93 49.21 1.73
N ALA A 17 -59.42 48.29 2.54
CA ALA A 17 -60.23 47.42 3.37
C ALA A 17 -59.57 47.12 4.73
N THR A 18 -60.22 47.67 5.74
CA THR A 18 -60.36 47.34 7.18
C THR A 18 -59.66 46.11 7.74
N ALA A 19 -58.91 46.34 8.83
CA ALA A 19 -58.36 45.30 9.72
C ALA A 19 -59.46 44.62 10.57
N LEU A 20 -59.37 43.30 10.70
CA LEU A 20 -60.07 42.51 11.70
C LEU A 20 -59.04 41.67 12.45
N VAL A 21 -58.93 41.91 13.75
CA VAL A 21 -58.09 41.15 14.68
C VAL A 21 -58.80 39.83 15.01
N ILE A 22 -58.14 38.70 14.75
CA ILE A 22 -58.54 37.38 15.23
C ILE A 22 -57.33 36.80 15.97
N THR A 23 -57.54 36.46 17.24
CA THR A 23 -56.58 35.80 18.14
C THR A 23 -56.31 34.35 17.69
N PRO A 24 -55.07 33.84 17.78
CA PRO A 24 -54.79 32.43 17.51
C PRO A 24 -55.22 31.56 18.70
N GLY A 25 -55.94 30.48 18.40
CA GLY A 25 -56.26 29.41 19.33
C GLY A 25 -55.19 28.32 19.27
N ASP A 26 -54.97 27.70 20.43
CA ASP A 26 -53.98 26.65 20.72
C ASP A 26 -53.98 25.52 19.68
N ASN A 27 -52.88 25.41 18.94
CA ASN A 27 -52.44 24.15 18.36
C ASN A 27 -51.39 23.55 19.29
N GLN A 28 -51.59 22.28 19.67
CA GLN A 28 -50.61 21.50 20.41
C GLN A 28 -49.29 21.49 19.64
N ALA A 29 -48.29 22.12 20.25
CA ALA A 29 -46.92 22.08 19.80
C ALA A 29 -46.42 20.63 19.89
N SER A 30 -46.04 20.11 18.73
CA SER A 30 -45.02 19.08 18.58
C SER A 30 -43.83 19.43 19.46
N THR A 31 -43.55 18.61 20.46
CA THR A 31 -42.28 18.62 21.19
C THR A 31 -41.26 17.85 20.35
N ALA A 32 -40.62 18.56 19.42
CA ALA A 32 -39.42 18.12 18.71
C ALA A 32 -38.69 19.39 18.27
N ASP A 33 -38.09 20.07 19.25
CA ASP A 33 -37.17 21.17 19.02
C ASP A 33 -36.37 21.35 20.33
N ALA A 34 -35.49 20.39 20.60
CA ALA A 34 -34.34 20.63 21.45
C ALA A 34 -33.17 20.73 20.49
N ALA A 35 -32.69 21.95 20.27
CA ALA A 35 -31.44 22.18 19.58
C ALA A 35 -30.30 21.49 20.34
N ALA A 36 -29.29 20.99 19.62
CA ALA A 36 -27.98 20.66 20.20
C ALA A 36 -27.26 21.98 20.56
N GLU A 37 -27.83 22.73 21.52
CA GLU A 37 -27.38 24.07 21.94
C GLU A 37 -26.05 24.05 22.70
N ASP A 38 -25.51 22.87 23.02
CA ASP A 38 -24.37 22.69 23.93
C ASP A 38 -23.03 22.32 23.24
N ILE A 39 -23.00 22.08 21.92
CA ILE A 39 -21.74 21.80 21.19
C ILE A 39 -21.02 23.11 20.84
N PRO A 40 -19.84 23.42 21.42
CA PRO A 40 -19.11 24.63 21.09
C PRO A 40 -18.64 24.62 19.64
N ALA A 41 -18.61 25.80 19.00
CA ALA A 41 -18.03 25.93 17.67
C ALA A 41 -16.55 25.55 17.70
N PRO A 42 -15.97 24.98 16.61
CA PRO A 42 -14.55 24.60 16.59
C PRO A 42 -13.60 25.74 17.00
N GLU A 43 -13.87 26.98 16.55
CA GLU A 43 -13.08 28.15 16.96
C GLU A 43 -13.10 28.38 18.48
N GLU A 44 -14.23 28.13 19.14
CA GLU A 44 -14.37 28.31 20.59
C GLU A 44 -13.67 27.19 21.36
N PHE A 45 -13.71 25.95 20.86
CA PHE A 45 -13.07 24.80 21.48
C PHE A 45 -11.54 24.84 21.32
N PHE A 46 -11.03 24.99 20.09
CA PHE A 46 -9.60 25.00 19.79
C PHE A 46 -8.92 26.36 20.01
N GLY A 47 -9.71 27.43 20.15
CA GLY A 47 -9.22 28.80 20.34
C GLY A 47 -8.73 29.50 19.06
N PHE A 48 -8.95 28.90 17.89
CA PHE A 48 -8.67 29.49 16.58
C PHE A 48 -9.56 28.86 15.48
N PRO A 49 -9.91 29.61 14.42
CA PRO A 49 -10.61 29.04 13.27
C PRO A 49 -9.81 27.93 12.57
N MET A 50 -10.47 26.86 12.14
CA MET A 50 -9.85 25.81 11.35
C MET A 50 -9.27 26.38 10.05
N GLY A 51 -8.00 26.07 9.78
CA GLY A 51 -7.23 26.63 8.66
C GLY A 51 -6.44 27.91 8.97
N THR A 52 -6.47 28.38 10.21
CA THR A 52 -5.64 29.52 10.64
C THR A 52 -4.15 29.28 10.32
N THR A 53 -3.53 30.23 9.64
CA THR A 53 -2.11 30.15 9.28
C THR A 53 -1.21 29.90 10.50
N GLY A 54 -0.35 28.89 10.38
CA GLY A 54 0.63 28.52 11.40
C GLY A 54 0.03 27.85 12.65
N LYS A 55 -1.24 27.41 12.59
CA LYS A 55 -1.94 26.73 13.67
C LYS A 55 -2.47 25.37 13.20
N LEU A 56 -2.14 24.32 13.93
CA LEU A 56 -2.67 22.97 13.74
C LEU A 56 -3.10 22.45 15.11
N ALA A 57 -4.33 21.95 15.22
CA ALA A 57 -4.81 21.31 16.44
C ALA A 57 -4.15 19.93 16.58
N PRO A 58 -3.61 19.57 17.76
CA PRO A 58 -3.10 18.23 18.02
C PRO A 58 -4.19 17.17 17.79
N PHE A 59 -3.78 15.97 17.36
CA PHE A 59 -4.73 14.91 17.02
C PHE A 59 -5.56 14.45 18.22
N GLU A 60 -4.99 14.40 19.43
CA GLU A 60 -5.76 14.10 20.66
C GLU A 60 -6.86 15.14 20.93
N GLU A 61 -6.59 16.43 20.75
CA GLU A 61 -7.62 17.47 20.95
C GLU A 61 -8.75 17.34 19.92
N ILE A 62 -8.43 16.87 18.71
CA ILE A 62 -9.44 16.60 17.67
C ILE A 62 -10.28 15.39 18.04
N LYS A 63 -9.69 14.33 18.60
CA LYS A 63 -10.42 13.19 19.15
C LYS A 63 -11.34 13.63 20.29
N ASP A 64 -10.83 14.39 21.25
CA ASP A 64 -11.62 14.95 22.36
C ASP A 64 -12.84 15.74 21.85
N TYR A 65 -12.65 16.53 20.78
CA TYR A 65 -13.75 17.27 20.17
C TYR A 65 -14.79 16.35 19.50
N PHE A 66 -14.35 15.30 18.81
CA PHE A 66 -15.27 14.34 18.18
C PHE A 66 -16.03 13.49 19.19
N GLU A 67 -15.39 13.10 20.30
CA GLU A 67 -16.05 12.45 21.43
C GLU A 67 -17.12 13.37 22.03
N LEU A 68 -16.78 14.65 22.28
CA LEU A 68 -17.76 15.65 22.74
C LEU A 68 -18.94 15.80 21.77
N VAL A 69 -18.68 15.87 20.46
CA VAL A 69 -19.75 15.96 19.45
C VAL A 69 -20.64 14.72 19.49
N ALA A 70 -20.08 13.52 19.64
CA ALA A 70 -20.83 12.27 19.73
C ALA A 70 -21.61 12.14 21.05
N GLU A 71 -21.13 12.71 22.16
CA GLU A 71 -21.83 12.74 23.44
C GLU A 71 -23.07 13.66 23.41
N GLU A 72 -22.98 14.77 22.68
CA GLU A 72 -24.00 15.85 22.68
C GLU A 72 -24.91 15.85 21.43
N SER A 73 -24.61 15.02 20.42
CA SER A 73 -25.39 14.91 19.18
C SER A 73 -26.04 13.53 19.03
N ASP A 74 -27.30 13.50 18.60
CA ASP A 74 -28.01 12.28 18.18
C ASP A 74 -27.69 11.84 16.74
N SER A 75 -26.88 12.63 16.02
CA SER A 75 -26.50 12.39 14.63
C SER A 75 -25.09 11.83 14.47
N VAL A 76 -24.33 11.64 15.56
CA VAL A 76 -22.93 11.22 15.53
C VAL A 76 -22.66 10.14 16.57
N GLU A 77 -22.08 9.02 16.15
CA GLU A 77 -21.46 8.03 17.04
C GLU A 77 -19.94 8.03 16.84
N TYR A 78 -19.18 7.85 17.92
CA TYR A 78 -17.72 7.69 17.91
C TYR A 78 -17.33 6.29 18.37
N GLU A 79 -16.38 5.66 17.68
CA GLU A 79 -15.84 4.35 18.03
C GLU A 79 -14.34 4.28 17.70
N VAL A 80 -13.59 3.47 18.46
CA VAL A 80 -12.22 3.08 18.11
C VAL A 80 -12.26 1.74 17.36
N ALA A 81 -11.95 1.75 16.07
CA ALA A 81 -12.02 0.57 15.19
C ALA A 81 -10.82 -0.38 15.33
N GLY A 82 -9.74 0.09 15.93
CA GLY A 82 -8.52 -0.69 16.14
C GLY A 82 -7.38 0.13 16.70
N THR A 83 -6.18 -0.43 16.59
CA THR A 83 -4.94 0.17 17.07
C THR A 83 -3.92 0.20 15.93
N THR A 84 -3.20 1.29 15.80
CA THR A 84 -2.16 1.50 14.79
C THR A 84 -0.89 0.71 15.09
N THR A 85 0.06 0.74 14.15
CA THR A 85 1.38 0.12 14.25
C THR A 85 2.16 0.55 15.50
N LEU A 86 2.07 1.82 15.93
CA LEU A 86 2.72 2.32 17.16
C LEU A 86 1.83 2.29 18.41
N GLY A 87 0.62 1.76 18.32
CA GLY A 87 -0.24 1.58 19.49
C GLY A 87 -1.27 2.70 19.75
N HIS A 88 -1.43 3.66 18.84
CA HIS A 88 -2.45 4.71 18.94
C HIS A 88 -3.82 4.21 18.49
N GLU A 89 -4.88 4.87 18.96
CA GLU A 89 -6.25 4.53 18.58
C GLU A 89 -6.53 4.92 17.13
N TYR A 90 -7.28 4.07 16.42
CA TYR A 90 -7.82 4.35 15.09
C TYR A 90 -9.31 4.72 15.20
N PRO A 91 -9.65 6.02 15.34
CA PRO A 91 -11.02 6.44 15.54
C PRO A 91 -11.83 6.43 14.24
N ILE A 92 -13.12 6.15 14.37
CA ILE A 92 -14.12 6.34 13.33
C ILE A 92 -15.33 7.09 13.89
N LEU A 93 -16.04 7.81 13.02
CA LEU A 93 -17.36 8.35 13.35
C LEU A 93 -18.40 7.80 12.39
N ARG A 94 -19.61 7.57 12.88
CA ARG A 94 -20.79 7.30 12.05
C ARG A 94 -21.71 8.50 12.15
N VAL A 95 -21.98 9.14 11.01
CA VAL A 95 -22.76 10.37 10.96
C VAL A 95 -23.98 10.16 10.08
N SER A 96 -25.18 10.31 10.64
CA SER A 96 -26.46 10.10 9.94
C SER A 96 -27.61 10.71 10.75
N SER A 97 -28.86 10.54 10.31
CA SER A 97 -30.02 10.87 11.14
C SER A 97 -30.14 9.88 12.31
N ALA A 98 -30.71 10.34 13.42
CA ALA A 98 -30.95 9.48 14.58
C ALA A 98 -31.79 8.23 14.25
N GLU A 99 -32.70 8.34 13.27
CA GLU A 99 -33.50 7.20 12.78
C GLU A 99 -32.62 6.17 12.06
N ASN A 100 -31.71 6.61 11.19
CA ASN A 100 -30.79 5.72 10.47
C ASN A 100 -29.79 5.07 11.43
N LEU A 101 -29.20 5.81 12.37
CA LEU A 101 -28.28 5.26 13.37
C LEU A 101 -28.98 4.20 14.25
N ALA A 102 -30.22 4.46 14.68
CA ALA A 102 -31.01 3.50 15.47
C ALA A 102 -31.33 2.19 14.72
N ARG A 103 -31.27 2.18 13.39
CA ARG A 103 -31.49 0.99 12.54
C ARG A 103 -30.25 0.59 11.73
N LEU A 104 -29.06 1.01 12.14
CA LEU A 104 -27.82 0.81 11.37
C LEU A 104 -27.59 -0.67 11.01
N ASP A 105 -27.80 -1.59 11.94
CA ASP A 105 -27.66 -3.04 11.69
C ASP A 105 -28.59 -3.52 10.56
N GLU A 106 -29.83 -3.00 10.47
CA GLU A 106 -30.77 -3.32 9.40
C GLU A 106 -30.33 -2.75 8.05
N ILE A 107 -29.78 -1.53 8.05
CA ILE A 107 -29.19 -0.89 6.86
C ILE A 107 -28.02 -1.74 6.36
N LEU A 108 -27.09 -2.13 7.24
CA LEU A 108 -25.93 -2.94 6.89
C LEU A 108 -26.35 -4.34 6.39
N GLU A 109 -27.33 -4.99 7.02
CA GLU A 109 -27.85 -6.28 6.54
C GLU A 109 -28.51 -6.16 5.15
N THR A 110 -29.24 -5.06 4.90
CA THR A 110 -29.86 -4.81 3.60
C THR A 110 -28.82 -4.53 2.52
N ASN A 111 -27.81 -3.73 2.85
CA ASN A 111 -26.71 -3.41 1.95
C ASN A 111 -25.85 -4.66 1.64
N GLU A 112 -25.61 -5.54 2.62
CA GLU A 112 -24.96 -6.83 2.38
C GLU A 112 -25.75 -7.72 1.42
N LYS A 113 -27.08 -7.77 1.55
CA LYS A 113 -27.93 -8.53 0.60
C LYS A 113 -27.88 -7.97 -0.82
N LEU A 114 -27.77 -6.66 -0.97
CA LEU A 114 -27.58 -6.00 -2.27
C LEU A 114 -26.19 -6.31 -2.84
N ALA A 115 -25.16 -6.30 -2.00
CA ALA A 115 -23.77 -6.53 -2.37
C ALA A 115 -23.47 -8.01 -2.70
N ASP A 116 -24.15 -8.96 -2.07
CA ASP A 116 -23.90 -10.39 -2.29
C ASP A 116 -24.78 -10.95 -3.43
N PRO A 117 -24.20 -11.28 -4.59
CA PRO A 117 -24.96 -11.78 -5.72
C PRO A 117 -25.58 -13.17 -5.50
N ARG A 118 -25.19 -13.87 -4.43
CA ARG A 118 -25.74 -15.16 -4.03
C ARG A 118 -27.07 -15.02 -3.28
N SER A 119 -27.46 -13.80 -2.90
CA SER A 119 -28.76 -13.50 -2.29
C SER A 119 -29.95 -13.87 -3.20
N GLY A 120 -29.72 -14.00 -4.52
CA GLY A 120 -30.72 -14.47 -5.47
C GLY A 120 -31.87 -13.49 -5.69
N LEU A 121 -31.62 -12.19 -5.46
CA LEU A 121 -32.59 -11.12 -5.69
C LEU A 121 -32.88 -10.98 -7.19
N SER A 122 -34.15 -10.76 -7.54
CA SER A 122 -34.49 -10.22 -8.87
C SER A 122 -34.23 -8.71 -8.91
N GLU A 123 -34.05 -8.14 -10.10
CA GLU A 123 -33.86 -6.68 -10.25
C GLU A 123 -34.94 -5.86 -9.53
N SER A 124 -36.21 -6.28 -9.63
CA SER A 124 -37.32 -5.60 -8.95
C SER A 124 -37.25 -5.70 -7.42
N GLN A 125 -36.70 -6.80 -6.88
CA GLN A 125 -36.50 -6.95 -5.44
C GLN A 125 -35.32 -6.09 -4.98
N ALA A 126 -34.23 -6.07 -5.75
CA ALA A 126 -33.07 -5.22 -5.47
C ALA A 126 -33.45 -3.73 -5.47
N ARG A 127 -34.22 -3.25 -6.46
CA ARG A 127 -34.74 -1.86 -6.46
C ARG A 127 -35.61 -1.55 -5.25
N ALA A 128 -36.54 -2.46 -4.92
CA ALA A 128 -37.40 -2.25 -3.76
C ALA A 128 -36.62 -2.23 -2.44
N LEU A 129 -35.53 -3.00 -2.32
CA LEU A 129 -34.64 -2.94 -1.14
C LEU A 129 -33.80 -1.67 -1.13
N ALA A 130 -33.28 -1.24 -2.29
CA ALA A 130 -32.55 0.02 -2.41
C ALA A 130 -33.41 1.22 -1.98
N GLU A 131 -34.70 1.23 -2.34
CA GLU A 131 -35.68 2.25 -1.90
C GLU A 131 -35.98 2.23 -0.38
N GLN A 132 -35.63 1.16 0.34
CA GLN A 132 -35.89 0.99 1.78
C GLN A 132 -34.66 1.23 2.67
N SER A 133 -33.48 1.28 2.06
CA SER A 133 -32.19 1.44 2.75
C SER A 133 -31.54 2.77 2.36
N VAL A 134 -30.39 3.05 2.98
CA VAL A 134 -29.54 4.19 2.63
C VAL A 134 -28.11 3.70 2.38
N PRO A 135 -27.37 4.32 1.44
CA PRO A 135 -25.99 3.97 1.20
C PRO A 135 -25.08 4.40 2.35
N VAL A 136 -23.98 3.65 2.51
CA VAL A 136 -22.84 4.09 3.32
C VAL A 136 -21.87 4.87 2.42
N TYR A 137 -21.47 6.06 2.87
CA TYR A 137 -20.44 6.88 2.26
C TYR A 137 -19.18 6.86 3.13
N TYR A 138 -18.07 6.34 2.63
CA TYR A 138 -16.80 6.29 3.35
C TYR A 138 -15.99 7.55 3.07
N LEU A 139 -15.59 8.27 4.10
CA LEU A 139 -14.89 9.54 4.03
C LEU A 139 -13.63 9.48 4.90
N GLU A 140 -12.46 9.49 4.26
CA GLU A 140 -11.18 9.30 4.94
C GLU A 140 -10.22 10.45 4.66
N ALA A 141 -9.58 10.92 5.72
CA ALA A 141 -8.59 11.97 5.65
C ALA A 141 -7.24 11.50 6.19
N THR A 142 -6.21 12.26 5.81
CA THR A 142 -4.85 12.19 6.38
C THR A 142 -4.18 10.82 6.39
N LEU A 143 -4.44 10.01 5.35
CA LEU A 143 -3.60 8.85 5.05
C LEU A 143 -2.13 9.26 5.01
N HIS A 144 -1.80 10.31 4.26
CA HIS A 144 -0.51 10.96 4.36
C HIS A 144 -0.55 12.07 5.41
N SER A 145 0.21 11.89 6.51
CA SER A 145 0.09 12.80 7.65
C SER A 145 0.68 14.20 7.41
N SER A 146 1.40 14.40 6.31
CA SER A 146 1.84 15.72 5.83
C SER A 146 0.74 16.54 5.14
N GLU A 147 -0.42 15.94 4.84
CA GLU A 147 -1.53 16.55 4.12
C GLU A 147 -2.57 17.11 5.10
N VAL A 148 -2.12 18.05 5.92
CA VAL A 148 -2.78 18.47 7.17
C VAL A 148 -4.07 19.27 7.02
N GLY A 149 -4.40 19.78 5.83
CA GLY A 149 -5.52 20.67 5.58
C GLY A 149 -6.89 19.98 5.49
N ASN A 150 -6.91 18.68 5.24
CA ASN A 150 -8.15 17.90 5.15
C ASN A 150 -8.77 17.66 6.54
N LEU A 151 -7.95 17.50 7.59
CA LEU A 151 -8.44 17.23 8.93
C LEU A 151 -9.19 18.44 9.57
N PRO A 152 -8.68 19.69 9.51
CA PRO A 152 -9.45 20.87 9.94
C PRO A 152 -10.75 21.07 9.16
N ALA A 153 -10.78 20.73 7.86
CA ALA A 153 -12.00 20.76 7.08
C ALA A 153 -13.03 19.75 7.60
N LEU A 154 -12.57 18.54 7.93
CA LEU A 154 -13.41 17.51 8.51
C LEU A 154 -14.04 17.95 9.83
N VAL A 155 -13.26 18.55 10.74
CA VAL A 155 -13.76 19.10 12.01
C VAL A 155 -14.94 20.07 11.79
N ASP A 156 -14.78 21.03 10.88
CA ASP A 156 -15.83 21.98 10.54
C ASP A 156 -17.07 21.30 9.92
N VAL A 157 -16.88 20.27 9.09
CA VAL A 157 -17.98 19.53 8.44
C VAL A 157 -18.77 18.72 9.46
N ILE A 158 -18.10 17.97 10.33
CA ILE A 158 -18.77 17.16 11.36
C ILE A 158 -19.51 18.06 12.35
N HIS A 159 -18.93 19.20 12.74
CA HIS A 159 -19.64 20.18 13.57
C HIS A 159 -20.93 20.69 12.89
N ARG A 160 -20.87 21.04 11.60
CA ARG A 160 -22.05 21.51 10.87
C ARG A 160 -23.11 20.42 10.74
N LEU A 161 -22.72 19.20 10.40
CA LEU A 161 -23.65 18.06 10.28
C LEU A 161 -24.33 17.74 11.62
N SER A 162 -23.63 17.89 12.75
CA SER A 162 -24.19 17.62 14.09
C SER A 162 -25.08 18.74 14.62
N THR A 163 -24.87 20.00 14.23
CA THR A 163 -25.56 21.17 14.82
C THR A 163 -26.57 21.86 13.91
N GLU A 164 -26.40 21.82 12.58
CA GLU A 164 -27.30 22.49 11.65
C GLU A 164 -28.56 21.64 11.39
N ARG A 165 -29.73 22.30 11.29
CA ARG A 165 -31.04 21.67 11.03
C ARG A 165 -31.70 22.20 9.75
N SER A 166 -30.90 22.63 8.78
CA SER A 166 -31.40 23.07 7.48
C SER A 166 -31.89 21.89 6.64
N GLU A 167 -32.78 22.14 5.69
CA GLU A 167 -33.25 21.12 4.73
C GLU A 167 -32.07 20.46 3.99
N TYR A 168 -31.01 21.22 3.70
CA TYR A 168 -29.80 20.71 3.06
C TYR A 168 -29.07 19.66 3.92
N VAL A 169 -28.82 19.97 5.21
CA VAL A 169 -28.13 19.03 6.11
C VAL A 169 -29.01 17.83 6.44
N GLN A 170 -30.30 18.05 6.68
CA GLN A 170 -31.23 16.94 6.95
C GLN A 170 -31.35 16.00 5.74
N ASN A 171 -31.39 16.53 4.52
CA ASN A 171 -31.37 15.71 3.31
C ASN A 171 -30.14 14.79 3.25
N ILE A 172 -28.95 15.27 3.63
CA ILE A 172 -27.74 14.45 3.69
C ILE A 172 -27.88 13.36 4.75
N LEU A 173 -28.26 13.73 5.98
CA LEU A 173 -28.32 12.80 7.12
C LEU A 173 -29.42 11.74 6.98
N ASP A 174 -30.56 12.10 6.41
CA ASP A 174 -31.70 11.20 6.23
C ASP A 174 -31.44 10.16 5.13
N ASN A 175 -30.59 10.48 4.15
CA ASN A 175 -30.34 9.63 2.99
C ASN A 175 -28.96 8.96 2.99
N LEU A 176 -28.10 9.18 3.99
CA LEU A 176 -26.76 8.59 4.05
C LEU A 176 -26.40 8.15 5.47
N VAL A 177 -25.62 7.06 5.56
CA VAL A 177 -24.72 6.83 6.69
C VAL A 177 -23.32 7.22 6.25
N ILE A 178 -22.73 8.24 6.87
CA ILE A 178 -21.37 8.69 6.55
C ILE A 178 -20.42 8.04 7.55
N LEU A 179 -19.59 7.11 7.07
CA LEU A 179 -18.49 6.54 7.85
C LEU A 179 -17.26 7.40 7.67
N VAL A 180 -16.82 8.04 8.75
CA VAL A 180 -15.72 9.01 8.75
C VAL A 180 -14.51 8.38 9.41
N VAL A 181 -13.37 8.44 8.72
CA VAL A 181 -12.04 8.12 9.26
C VAL A 181 -11.24 9.42 9.32
N PRO A 182 -11.13 10.06 10.51
CA PRO A 182 -10.40 11.31 10.64
C PRO A 182 -8.93 11.21 10.25
N SER A 183 -8.31 10.08 10.60
CA SER A 183 -6.97 9.77 10.15
C SER A 183 -6.79 8.30 9.87
N ALA A 184 -6.39 7.98 8.64
CA ALA A 184 -5.89 6.65 8.29
C ALA A 184 -4.43 6.42 8.73
N ASN A 185 -3.77 7.44 9.28
CA ASN A 185 -2.45 7.32 9.91
C ASN A 185 -2.34 8.22 11.18
N PRO A 186 -3.03 7.85 12.27
CA PRO A 186 -2.95 8.56 13.55
C PRO A 186 -1.52 8.72 14.08
N ASP A 187 -0.70 7.67 13.98
CA ASP A 187 0.72 7.70 14.38
C ASP A 187 1.46 8.87 13.74
N GLY A 188 1.29 9.03 12.43
CA GLY A 188 1.89 10.12 11.70
C GLY A 188 1.32 11.49 12.04
N GLN A 189 0.05 11.58 12.47
CA GLN A 189 -0.50 12.85 12.95
C GLN A 189 0.25 13.33 14.20
N HIS A 190 0.49 12.43 15.16
CA HIS A 190 1.30 12.74 16.34
C HIS A 190 2.71 13.19 15.94
N LEU A 191 3.40 12.41 15.09
CA LEU A 191 4.76 12.73 14.67
C LEU A 191 4.85 14.09 13.94
N MET A 192 3.91 14.37 13.03
CA MET A 192 3.97 15.56 12.17
C MET A 192 3.46 16.83 12.87
N ILE A 193 2.28 16.77 13.49
CA ILE A 193 1.63 17.94 14.09
C ILE A 193 2.32 18.34 15.39
N ASP A 194 2.70 17.37 16.24
CA ASP A 194 3.33 17.69 17.51
C ASP A 194 4.70 18.30 17.25
N TYR A 195 5.51 17.71 16.36
CA TYR A 195 6.79 18.31 15.96
C TYR A 195 6.63 19.72 15.35
N PHE A 196 5.62 19.93 14.50
CA PHE A 196 5.32 21.26 13.96
C PHE A 196 5.03 22.28 15.08
N ASN A 197 4.25 21.88 16.09
CA ASN A 197 3.88 22.75 17.21
C ASN A 197 5.04 23.00 18.17
N GLU A 198 5.84 21.99 18.49
CA GLU A 198 7.02 22.06 19.36
C GLU A 198 8.13 22.94 18.78
N THR A 199 8.31 22.90 17.46
CA THR A 199 9.33 23.71 16.77
C THR A 199 8.90 25.15 16.50
N ALA A 200 7.68 25.55 16.90
CA ALA A 200 7.19 26.91 16.70
C ALA A 200 8.08 27.96 17.38
N GLY A 201 8.53 28.95 16.61
CA GLY A 201 9.39 30.03 17.12
C GLY A 201 10.88 29.67 17.26
N THR A 202 11.28 28.47 16.83
CA THR A 202 12.70 28.07 16.73
C THR A 202 13.24 28.30 15.32
N ASP A 203 14.56 28.13 15.13
CA ASP A 203 15.20 28.11 13.80
C ASP A 203 15.16 26.72 13.14
N TYR A 204 14.55 25.73 13.79
CA TYR A 204 14.42 24.37 13.26
C TYR A 204 13.42 24.32 12.09
N ALA A 205 13.64 23.35 11.20
CA ALA A 205 12.65 22.98 10.20
C ALA A 205 11.37 22.54 10.92
N ARG A 206 10.22 22.89 10.35
CA ARG A 206 8.89 22.71 10.95
C ARG A 206 8.21 21.39 10.57
N THR A 207 8.83 20.60 9.72
CA THR A 207 8.32 19.30 9.26
C THR A 207 9.17 18.19 9.88
N TYR A 208 8.51 17.15 10.41
CA TYR A 208 9.19 15.98 10.95
C TYR A 208 10.14 15.40 9.89
N PRO A 209 11.42 15.14 10.24
CA PRO A 209 12.45 14.84 9.24
C PRO A 209 12.40 13.41 8.68
N ASP A 210 11.61 12.51 9.27
CA ASP A 210 11.64 11.09 8.97
C ASP A 210 10.26 10.54 8.55
N LEU A 211 10.15 9.22 8.42
CA LEU A 211 8.91 8.56 8.01
C LEU A 211 7.79 8.84 9.03
N TYR A 212 6.68 9.41 8.57
CA TYR A 212 5.49 9.64 9.40
C TYR A 212 4.58 8.39 9.52
N HIS A 213 5.03 7.25 9.00
CA HIS A 213 4.51 5.95 9.37
C HIS A 213 5.72 5.11 9.72
N ASN A 214 5.66 4.31 10.80
CA ASN A 214 6.80 3.59 11.35
C ASN A 214 7.67 2.90 10.28
N TYR A 215 7.03 2.19 9.36
CA TYR A 215 7.69 1.53 8.24
C TYR A 215 7.62 2.25 6.89
N VAL A 216 6.46 2.71 6.45
CA VAL A 216 6.27 2.93 5.00
C VAL A 216 6.24 4.41 4.61
N GLY A 217 6.20 5.35 5.56
CA GLY A 217 6.03 6.78 5.27
C GLY A 217 4.87 7.04 4.31
N HIS A 218 5.16 7.72 3.18
CA HIS A 218 4.17 8.02 2.13
C HIS A 218 3.74 6.80 1.31
N ASP A 219 4.47 5.69 1.37
CA ASP A 219 4.05 4.42 0.76
C ASP A 219 2.95 3.71 1.57
N ASN A 220 2.39 4.31 2.64
CA ASN A 220 1.17 3.77 3.27
C ASN A 220 -0.03 3.77 2.32
N ASN A 221 0.01 4.57 1.26
CA ASN A 221 -0.87 4.45 0.12
C ASN A 221 -0.39 3.45 -0.94
N ARG A 222 0.38 2.42 -0.57
CA ARG A 222 0.92 1.40 -1.49
C ARG A 222 0.75 -0.04 -1.00
N ASP A 223 -0.04 -0.26 0.04
CA ASP A 223 -0.14 -1.56 0.73
C ASP A 223 -1.47 -2.30 0.48
N TRP A 224 -2.25 -1.87 -0.52
CA TRP A 224 -3.62 -2.36 -0.74
C TRP A 224 -3.72 -3.71 -1.50
N ILE A 225 -2.59 -4.39 -1.72
CA ILE A 225 -2.52 -5.74 -2.31
C ILE A 225 -1.99 -6.76 -1.30
N PHE A 226 -0.98 -6.39 -0.51
CA PHE A 226 -0.36 -7.29 0.46
C PHE A 226 -0.92 -7.15 1.88
N PHE A 227 -1.54 -6.02 2.21
CA PHE A 227 -2.11 -5.74 3.53
C PHE A 227 -1.12 -6.03 4.66
N THR A 228 0.10 -5.52 4.52
CA THR A 228 1.20 -5.71 5.47
C THR A 228 1.10 -4.83 6.71
N GLN A 229 0.44 -3.66 6.61
CA GLN A 229 0.28 -2.70 7.70
C GLN A 229 -1.06 -2.92 8.44
N GLU A 230 -1.11 -2.60 9.74
CA GLU A 230 -2.31 -2.75 10.56
C GLU A 230 -3.44 -1.82 10.11
N GLU A 231 -3.09 -0.59 9.72
CA GLU A 231 -4.01 0.43 9.23
C GLU A 231 -4.72 -0.01 7.95
N SER A 232 -3.99 -0.62 7.01
CA SER A 232 -4.56 -1.17 5.77
C SER A 232 -5.51 -2.33 6.05
N ARG A 233 -5.22 -3.16 7.06
CA ARG A 233 -6.11 -4.24 7.51
C ARG A 233 -7.37 -3.70 8.18
N ILE A 234 -7.26 -2.66 9.01
CA ILE A 234 -8.41 -1.98 9.63
C ILE A 234 -9.32 -1.40 8.56
N ARG A 235 -8.78 -0.61 7.62
CA ARG A 235 -9.57 -0.06 6.50
C ARG A 235 -10.27 -1.16 5.71
N THR A 236 -9.56 -2.22 5.34
CA THR A 236 -10.12 -3.34 4.57
C THR A 236 -11.27 -4.03 5.31
N ARG A 237 -11.21 -4.13 6.64
CA ARG A 237 -12.29 -4.66 7.48
C ARG A 237 -13.50 -3.72 7.52
N LEU A 238 -13.26 -2.40 7.62
CA LEU A 238 -14.33 -1.40 7.58
C LEU A 238 -15.06 -1.40 6.23
N GLU A 239 -14.34 -1.46 5.12
CA GLU A 239 -14.96 -1.56 3.79
C GLU A 239 -15.85 -2.82 3.66
N GLN A 240 -15.40 -3.96 4.21
CA GLN A 240 -16.18 -5.20 4.22
C GLN A 240 -17.41 -5.13 5.13
N GLN A 241 -17.28 -4.54 6.31
CA GLN A 241 -18.38 -4.43 7.28
C GLN A 241 -19.46 -3.46 6.79
N TYR A 242 -19.06 -2.32 6.22
CA TYR A 242 -19.98 -1.22 5.93
C TYR A 242 -20.46 -1.16 4.47
N ARG A 243 -19.78 -1.86 3.55
CA ARG A 243 -20.15 -1.93 2.13
C ARG A 243 -20.43 -0.55 1.50
N PRO A 244 -19.47 0.38 1.54
CA PRO A 244 -19.70 1.73 1.05
C PRO A 244 -19.93 1.76 -0.46
N VAL A 245 -20.79 2.69 -0.91
CA VAL A 245 -20.99 2.95 -2.36
C VAL A 245 -19.98 3.96 -2.90
N VAL A 246 -19.39 4.78 -2.04
CA VAL A 246 -18.33 5.74 -2.37
C VAL A 246 -17.21 5.64 -1.35
N LEU A 247 -15.98 5.64 -1.85
CA LEU A 247 -14.75 5.82 -1.08
C LEU A 247 -14.18 7.20 -1.39
N HIS A 248 -14.37 8.16 -0.50
CA HIS A 248 -13.82 9.51 -0.64
C HIS A 248 -12.50 9.63 0.11
N PHE A 249 -11.40 9.62 -0.64
CA PHE A 249 -10.06 9.79 -0.07
C PHE A 249 -9.60 11.23 -0.22
N MET A 250 -9.33 11.83 0.93
CA MET A 250 -8.95 13.23 1.02
C MET A 250 -7.44 13.42 1.00
N HIS A 251 -6.91 13.88 -0.12
CA HIS A 251 -5.48 14.09 -0.33
C HIS A 251 -5.09 15.55 -0.56
N GLN A 252 -3.80 15.81 -0.39
CA GLN A 252 -3.15 17.02 -0.89
C GLN A 252 -1.99 16.68 -1.82
N ALA A 253 -1.81 17.54 -2.82
CA ALA A 253 -0.70 17.45 -3.75
C ALA A 253 0.40 18.48 -3.42
N GLY A 254 1.52 18.40 -4.14
CA GLY A 254 2.62 19.36 -4.00
C GLY A 254 2.22 20.81 -4.30
N THR A 255 3.03 21.78 -3.87
CA THR A 255 2.74 23.22 -4.01
C THR A 255 2.70 23.72 -5.46
N ASN A 256 3.09 22.90 -6.44
CA ASN A 256 3.07 23.24 -7.86
C ASN A 256 1.88 22.61 -8.61
N SER A 257 1.07 21.80 -7.93
CA SER A 257 -0.12 21.17 -8.50
C SER A 257 -1.24 22.20 -8.77
N PRO A 258 -2.27 21.84 -9.54
CA PRO A 258 -3.52 22.62 -9.60
C PRO A 258 -4.05 22.91 -8.20
N ARG A 259 -4.83 23.98 -8.05
CA ARG A 259 -5.37 24.39 -6.73
C ARG A 259 -6.13 23.24 -6.08
N MET A 260 -6.92 22.52 -6.86
CA MET A 260 -7.51 21.23 -6.53
C MET A 260 -7.56 20.38 -7.80
N TRP A 261 -7.41 19.07 -7.69
CA TRP A 261 -7.73 18.12 -8.74
C TRP A 261 -8.86 17.20 -8.29
N VAL A 262 -9.77 16.89 -9.21
CA VAL A 262 -10.87 15.94 -9.04
C VAL A 262 -11.06 15.13 -10.34
N PRO A 263 -11.74 13.96 -10.30
CA PRO A 263 -12.06 13.21 -11.50
C PRO A 263 -12.84 14.05 -12.52
N PRO A 264 -12.77 13.74 -13.83
CA PRO A 264 -12.39 12.45 -14.39
C PRO A 264 -10.91 12.07 -14.25
N PHE A 265 -10.69 10.79 -13.96
CA PHE A 265 -9.37 10.14 -13.99
C PHE A 265 -8.78 10.15 -15.40
N ASP A 266 -7.44 10.15 -15.51
CA ASP A 266 -6.71 10.04 -16.77
C ASP A 266 -6.49 8.57 -17.17
N GLU A 267 -5.90 8.32 -18.33
CA GLU A 267 -5.53 6.98 -18.77
C GLU A 267 -4.31 6.43 -18.00
N PRO A 268 -4.17 5.09 -17.86
CA PRO A 268 -5.09 4.07 -18.35
C PRO A 268 -6.14 3.61 -17.34
N LEU A 269 -7.21 2.98 -17.84
CA LEU A 269 -8.21 2.24 -17.07
C LEU A 269 -7.94 0.73 -17.10
N GLY A 270 -7.92 0.11 -15.91
CA GLY A 270 -7.79 -1.34 -15.72
C GLY A 270 -8.97 -2.11 -16.32
N PRO A 271 -8.75 -3.24 -17.00
CA PRO A 271 -9.82 -3.98 -17.68
C PRO A 271 -10.83 -4.61 -16.71
N ASN A 272 -10.41 -4.84 -15.46
CA ASN A 272 -11.18 -5.57 -14.46
C ASN A 272 -12.05 -4.68 -13.55
N VAL A 273 -12.16 -3.37 -13.87
CA VAL A 273 -12.95 -2.43 -13.07
C VAL A 273 -14.28 -2.15 -13.76
N ASP A 274 -15.40 -2.28 -13.04
CA ASP A 274 -16.71 -2.07 -13.67
C ASP A 274 -16.92 -0.60 -14.05
N SER A 275 -17.42 -0.42 -15.27
CA SER A 275 -17.73 0.90 -15.84
C SER A 275 -18.68 1.77 -15.00
N ILE A 276 -19.57 1.18 -14.19
CA ILE A 276 -20.46 1.94 -13.30
C ILE A 276 -19.64 2.65 -12.23
N ALA A 277 -18.73 1.92 -11.55
CA ALA A 277 -17.91 2.48 -10.49
C ALA A 277 -17.09 3.68 -10.99
N ILE A 278 -16.42 3.53 -12.15
CA ILE A 278 -15.60 4.60 -12.76
C ILE A 278 -16.45 5.77 -13.27
N SER A 279 -17.56 5.49 -13.94
CA SER A 279 -18.41 6.56 -14.48
C SER A 279 -19.02 7.40 -13.36
N ALA A 280 -19.41 6.77 -12.26
CA ALA A 280 -19.96 7.46 -11.10
C ALA A 280 -18.88 8.25 -10.32
N SER A 281 -17.64 7.74 -10.24
CA SER A 281 -16.48 8.51 -9.75
C SER A 281 -16.25 9.78 -10.57
N ASN A 282 -16.26 9.67 -11.90
CA ASN A 282 -16.07 10.80 -12.81
C ASN A 282 -17.23 11.82 -12.69
N ALA A 283 -18.45 11.35 -12.47
CA ALA A 283 -19.60 12.21 -12.23
C ALA A 283 -19.45 13.04 -10.96
N LEU A 284 -19.04 12.43 -9.84
CA LEU A 284 -18.79 13.15 -8.58
C LEU A 284 -17.73 14.25 -8.75
N GLY A 285 -16.62 13.95 -9.45
CA GLY A 285 -15.60 14.96 -9.72
C GLY A 285 -16.12 16.13 -10.58
N ALA A 286 -16.97 15.84 -11.57
CA ALA A 286 -17.63 16.87 -12.37
C ALA A 286 -18.58 17.76 -11.54
N GLU A 287 -19.35 17.18 -10.62
CA GLU A 287 -20.21 17.94 -9.69
C GLU A 287 -19.39 18.89 -8.80
N VAL A 288 -18.27 18.41 -8.25
CA VAL A 288 -17.37 19.24 -7.43
C VAL A 288 -16.71 20.35 -8.25
N ALA A 289 -16.27 20.06 -9.47
CA ALA A 289 -15.72 21.08 -10.36
C ALA A 289 -16.77 22.16 -10.71
N ASN A 290 -18.04 21.76 -10.92
CA ASN A 290 -19.13 22.70 -11.13
C ASN A 290 -19.40 23.56 -9.88
N ALA A 291 -19.49 22.94 -8.71
CA ALA A 291 -19.71 23.65 -7.45
C ALA A 291 -18.58 24.67 -7.16
N ALA A 292 -17.33 24.33 -7.50
CA ALA A 292 -16.22 25.25 -7.33
C ALA A 292 -16.33 26.47 -8.26
N ALA A 293 -16.74 26.26 -9.51
CA ALA A 293 -16.99 27.35 -10.45
C ALA A 293 -18.15 28.25 -9.97
N GLU A 294 -19.23 27.67 -9.45
CA GLU A 294 -20.36 28.42 -8.86
C GLU A 294 -19.96 29.23 -7.63
N ALA A 295 -19.11 28.67 -6.77
CA ALA A 295 -18.57 29.32 -5.58
C ALA A 295 -17.49 30.38 -5.89
N GLY A 296 -17.02 30.47 -7.14
CA GLY A 296 -15.93 31.37 -7.53
C GLY A 296 -14.57 30.93 -6.99
N LEU A 297 -14.34 29.62 -6.89
CA LEU A 297 -13.12 28.98 -6.41
C LEU A 297 -12.31 28.43 -7.61
N PRO A 298 -11.36 29.20 -8.17
CA PRO A 298 -10.64 28.83 -9.39
C PRO A 298 -9.49 27.84 -9.15
N GLY A 299 -8.98 27.24 -10.22
CA GLY A 299 -7.80 26.39 -10.24
C GLY A 299 -8.10 24.91 -10.05
N VAL A 300 -9.37 24.51 -10.17
CA VAL A 300 -9.77 23.11 -10.21
C VAL A 300 -9.40 22.50 -11.56
N SER A 301 -8.66 21.38 -11.53
CA SER A 301 -8.24 20.60 -12.70
C SER A 301 -8.85 19.20 -12.75
N THR A 302 -8.92 18.64 -13.96
CA THR A 302 -9.39 17.27 -14.27
C THR A 302 -8.63 16.69 -15.49
N ASP A 303 -8.64 15.37 -15.74
CA ASP A 303 -8.05 14.73 -16.97
C ASP A 303 -6.56 15.05 -17.24
N ASP A 304 -5.79 15.38 -16.20
CA ASP A 304 -4.34 15.62 -16.30
C ASP A 304 -3.48 14.84 -15.29
N ALA A 305 -4.10 13.95 -14.50
CA ALA A 305 -3.41 13.12 -13.54
C ALA A 305 -4.20 11.83 -13.22
N TYR A 306 -3.48 10.85 -12.68
CA TYR A 306 -3.97 9.59 -12.07
C TYR A 306 -4.81 8.69 -13.00
N GLY A 307 -4.19 7.59 -13.44
CA GLY A 307 -4.92 6.47 -14.04
C GLY A 307 -5.40 5.50 -12.98
N ILE A 308 -6.50 4.80 -13.27
CA ILE A 308 -7.05 3.73 -12.42
C ILE A 308 -6.74 2.41 -13.10
N PHE A 309 -5.52 1.90 -12.93
CA PHE A 309 -5.13 0.63 -13.53
C PHE A 309 -4.62 -0.37 -12.51
N TRP A 310 -3.87 0.07 -11.50
CA TRP A 310 -3.23 -0.81 -10.51
C TRP A 310 -3.93 -0.71 -9.16
N ASN A 311 -3.91 -1.80 -8.41
CA ASN A 311 -4.52 -1.83 -7.08
C ASN A 311 -3.58 -1.41 -5.95
N ALA A 312 -2.34 -1.04 -6.28
CA ALA A 312 -1.37 -0.71 -5.26
C ALA A 312 -1.74 0.56 -4.51
N ASP A 313 -2.39 1.54 -5.15
CA ASP A 313 -2.83 2.78 -4.52
C ASP A 313 -4.25 2.71 -3.92
N VAL A 314 -4.75 3.82 -3.35
CA VAL A 314 -6.03 3.90 -2.63
C VAL A 314 -7.23 3.33 -3.40
N PHE A 315 -7.10 3.13 -4.72
CA PHE A 315 -8.02 2.29 -5.48
C PHE A 315 -8.27 0.93 -4.81
N GLY A 316 -7.19 0.20 -4.48
CA GLY A 316 -7.23 -1.01 -3.68
C GLY A 316 -8.28 -2.03 -4.13
N THR A 317 -9.08 -2.50 -3.17
CA THR A 317 -10.12 -3.52 -3.42
C THR A 317 -11.54 -2.95 -3.52
N GLY A 318 -11.73 -1.67 -3.17
CA GLY A 318 -13.05 -1.06 -3.02
C GLY A 318 -13.91 -1.08 -4.29
N PRO A 319 -13.39 -0.65 -5.44
CA PRO A 319 -14.16 -0.63 -6.69
C PRO A 319 -14.52 -2.01 -7.23
N HIS A 320 -13.76 -3.05 -6.86
CA HIS A 320 -14.13 -4.43 -7.12
C HIS A 320 -15.31 -4.92 -6.26
N ARG A 321 -15.64 -4.20 -5.17
CA ARG A 321 -16.84 -4.40 -4.34
C ARG A 321 -17.99 -3.46 -4.72
N GLY A 322 -17.86 -2.72 -5.82
CA GLY A 322 -18.87 -1.78 -6.32
C GLY A 322 -18.71 -0.33 -5.86
N ALA A 323 -17.76 -0.03 -4.98
CA ALA A 323 -17.58 1.34 -4.49
C ALA A 323 -16.96 2.25 -5.55
N SER A 324 -17.47 3.47 -5.70
CA SER A 324 -16.82 4.50 -6.53
C SER A 324 -15.72 5.21 -5.77
N LEU A 325 -14.51 5.22 -6.30
CA LEU A 325 -13.39 5.99 -5.78
C LEU A 325 -13.59 7.49 -6.10
N PHE A 326 -13.74 8.32 -5.09
CA PHE A 326 -13.68 9.77 -5.23
C PHE A 326 -12.39 10.31 -4.58
N LEU A 327 -11.41 10.63 -5.42
CA LEU A 327 -10.15 11.23 -4.99
C LEU A 327 -10.22 12.74 -5.21
N HIS A 328 -9.90 13.54 -4.20
CA HIS A 328 -9.58 14.95 -4.42
C HIS A 328 -8.17 15.26 -3.92
N GLU A 329 -7.48 16.14 -4.64
CA GLU A 329 -6.05 16.40 -4.45
C GLU A 329 -5.85 17.91 -4.40
N ILE A 330 -5.70 18.47 -3.20
CA ILE A 330 -5.63 19.92 -3.01
C ILE A 330 -4.17 20.37 -2.88
N ALA A 331 -3.73 21.37 -3.64
CA ALA A 331 -2.35 21.83 -3.54
C ALA A 331 -1.99 22.30 -2.12
N SER A 332 -0.83 21.83 -1.65
CA SER A 332 -0.33 22.08 -0.30
C SER A 332 0.19 23.50 -0.10
N VAL A 333 0.27 23.88 1.17
CA VAL A 333 0.99 25.07 1.66
C VAL A 333 2.43 24.71 2.04
N ARG A 334 3.22 25.71 2.46
CA ARG A 334 4.61 25.50 2.90
C ARG A 334 4.63 25.05 4.36
N ASP A 335 5.54 24.14 4.71
CA ASP A 335 5.77 23.70 6.09
C ASP A 335 4.45 23.37 6.83
N LEU A 336 3.58 22.57 6.19
CA LEU A 336 2.27 22.12 6.68
C LEU A 336 1.19 23.21 6.82
N ALA A 337 1.49 24.40 7.37
CA ALA A 337 0.48 25.40 7.72
C ALA A 337 0.86 26.85 7.39
N LEU A 338 1.96 27.11 6.68
CA LEU A 338 2.41 28.46 6.32
C LEU A 338 2.10 28.78 4.85
N PRO A 339 1.64 29.99 4.50
CA PRO A 339 1.24 30.30 3.13
C PRO A 339 2.35 29.97 2.14
N PHE A 340 1.97 29.37 1.03
CA PHE A 340 2.87 29.18 -0.09
C PHE A 340 2.74 30.38 -1.02
N SER A 341 3.87 30.97 -1.39
CA SER A 341 3.97 31.97 -2.45
C SER A 341 4.95 31.48 -3.51
N ASN A 342 4.51 31.44 -4.76
CA ASN A 342 5.38 31.04 -5.86
C ASN A 342 6.57 32.04 -5.98
N PRO A 343 7.84 31.58 -5.93
CA PRO A 343 8.99 32.47 -5.81
C PRO A 343 9.16 33.49 -6.95
N ASP A 344 8.65 33.19 -8.15
CA ASP A 344 8.72 34.10 -9.30
C ASP A 344 7.57 35.12 -9.36
N GLY A 345 6.65 35.07 -8.39
CA GLY A 345 5.48 35.96 -8.28
C GLY A 345 4.36 35.67 -9.28
N THR A 346 4.42 34.53 -9.98
CA THR A 346 3.38 34.12 -10.92
C THR A 346 2.42 33.11 -10.29
N PRO A 347 1.20 32.92 -10.84
CA PRO A 347 0.29 31.92 -10.31
C PRO A 347 0.85 30.50 -10.47
N PRO A 348 0.77 29.66 -9.42
CA PRO A 348 1.10 28.25 -9.48
C PRO A 348 0.04 27.47 -10.28
N GLY A 349 0.39 26.24 -10.70
CA GLY A 349 -0.50 25.37 -11.48
C GLY A 349 -0.73 25.82 -12.93
N ALA A 350 -1.76 25.27 -13.55
CA ALA A 350 -2.15 25.58 -14.93
C ALA A 350 -2.61 27.04 -15.05
N ARG A 351 -2.12 27.74 -16.09
CA ARG A 351 -2.38 29.18 -16.31
C ARG A 351 -3.36 29.45 -17.45
N ASP A 352 -3.48 28.51 -18.37
CA ASP A 352 -4.32 28.66 -19.55
C ASP A 352 -5.70 28.05 -19.28
N ARG A 353 -6.74 28.76 -19.72
CA ARG A 353 -8.09 28.20 -19.75
C ARG A 353 -8.11 27.04 -20.74
N SER A 354 -8.55 25.88 -20.30
CA SER A 354 -8.68 24.68 -21.11
C SER A 354 -9.89 23.86 -20.67
N MET A 355 -10.14 22.74 -21.36
CA MET A 355 -11.15 21.78 -20.90
C MET A 355 -10.78 21.07 -19.61
N ARG A 356 -9.50 21.13 -19.21
CA ARG A 356 -9.00 20.55 -17.96
C ARG A 356 -9.07 21.53 -16.81
N THR A 357 -8.92 22.82 -17.09
CA THR A 357 -8.94 23.89 -16.08
C THR A 357 -9.74 25.06 -16.65
N PHE A 358 -11.02 25.13 -16.31
CA PHE A 358 -11.92 26.15 -16.88
C PHE A 358 -11.55 27.55 -16.42
N ASP A 359 -11.30 27.71 -15.12
CA ASP A 359 -10.94 28.97 -14.49
C ASP A 359 -9.61 28.80 -13.73
N PRO A 360 -8.46 29.10 -14.36
CA PRO A 360 -7.14 29.02 -13.74
C PRO A 360 -7.03 29.87 -12.47
N TYR A 361 -6.23 29.40 -11.51
CA TYR A 361 -5.88 30.18 -10.32
C TYR A 361 -5.02 31.40 -10.73
N THR A 362 -5.33 32.58 -10.22
CA THR A 362 -4.70 33.84 -10.68
C THR A 362 -3.79 34.51 -9.65
N GLU A 363 -3.76 34.01 -8.41
CA GLU A 363 -2.92 34.57 -7.36
C GLU A 363 -1.60 33.81 -7.25
N ALA A 364 -0.54 34.51 -6.84
CA ALA A 364 0.77 33.88 -6.62
C ALA A 364 0.86 33.14 -5.27
N THR A 365 -0.14 33.31 -4.41
CA THR A 365 -0.12 32.84 -3.02
C THR A 365 -1.43 32.14 -2.68
N TRP A 366 -1.35 31.08 -1.89
CA TRP A 366 -2.51 30.50 -1.21
C TRP A 366 -2.22 30.14 0.25
N THR A 367 -3.29 29.98 1.03
CA THR A 367 -3.26 29.77 2.48
C THR A 367 -3.88 28.43 2.89
N LEU A 368 -3.63 28.02 4.14
CA LEU A 368 -4.26 26.81 4.71
C LEU A 368 -5.79 26.97 4.81
N GLU A 369 -6.27 28.17 5.13
CA GLU A 369 -7.70 28.52 5.11
C GLU A 369 -8.36 28.20 3.76
N GLN A 370 -7.69 28.52 2.65
CA GLN A 370 -8.18 28.14 1.33
C GLN A 370 -8.15 26.62 1.11
N ILE A 371 -7.23 25.87 1.72
CA ILE A 371 -7.25 24.39 1.62
C ILE A 371 -8.50 23.86 2.32
N VAL A 372 -8.76 24.36 3.52
CA VAL A 372 -9.96 24.02 4.29
C VAL A 372 -11.23 24.37 3.52
N GLU A 373 -11.30 25.54 2.87
CA GLU A 373 -12.44 25.96 2.06
C GLU A 373 -12.73 25.01 0.89
N TYR A 374 -11.72 24.64 0.11
CA TYR A 374 -11.87 23.72 -1.03
C TYR A 374 -12.24 22.32 -0.58
N ALA A 375 -11.64 21.83 0.51
CA ALA A 375 -11.95 20.53 1.09
C ALA A 375 -13.42 20.46 1.53
N LYS A 376 -13.89 21.47 2.29
CA LYS A 376 -15.29 21.58 2.73
C LYS A 376 -16.25 21.57 1.55
N LEU A 377 -15.98 22.37 0.52
CA LEU A 377 -16.80 22.40 -0.70
C LEU A 377 -16.89 21.00 -1.33
N SER A 378 -15.73 20.34 -1.55
CA SER A 378 -15.66 19.01 -2.15
C SER A 378 -16.51 17.99 -1.37
N MET A 379 -16.38 17.98 -0.04
CA MET A 379 -17.13 17.08 0.84
C MET A 379 -18.63 17.33 0.78
N TYR A 380 -19.06 18.58 0.97
CA TYR A 380 -20.48 18.94 0.96
C TYR A 380 -21.14 18.61 -0.38
N THR A 381 -20.48 18.94 -1.49
CA THR A 381 -21.00 18.66 -2.83
C THR A 381 -21.07 17.16 -3.10
N ALA A 382 -20.03 16.38 -2.75
CA ALA A 382 -20.03 14.95 -2.98
C ALA A 382 -21.08 14.22 -2.11
N LEU A 383 -21.20 14.57 -0.82
CA LEU A 383 -22.22 14.03 0.07
C LEU A 383 -23.64 14.34 -0.44
N ASP A 384 -23.91 15.59 -0.80
CA ASP A 384 -25.21 16.01 -1.32
C ASP A 384 -25.55 15.32 -2.65
N SER A 385 -24.55 15.11 -3.52
CA SER A 385 -24.74 14.41 -4.80
C SER A 385 -25.17 12.96 -4.61
N VAL A 386 -24.59 12.25 -3.63
CA VAL A 386 -25.00 10.86 -3.33
C VAL A 386 -26.35 10.83 -2.62
N ALA A 387 -26.58 11.74 -1.67
CA ALA A 387 -27.83 11.81 -0.91
C ALA A 387 -29.07 12.04 -1.78
N LYS A 388 -28.94 12.78 -2.90
CA LYS A 388 -30.05 13.08 -3.82
C LYS A 388 -30.57 11.87 -4.58
N ASP A 389 -29.73 10.87 -4.83
CA ASP A 389 -30.02 9.70 -5.66
C ASP A 389 -29.63 8.40 -4.92
N ALA A 390 -29.89 8.36 -3.61
CA ALA A 390 -29.39 7.33 -2.69
C ALA A 390 -29.76 5.88 -3.09
N ASP A 391 -30.98 5.66 -3.55
CA ASP A 391 -31.47 4.37 -4.02
C ASP A 391 -30.79 3.93 -5.33
N ASP A 392 -30.53 4.87 -6.24
CA ASP A 392 -29.79 4.61 -7.47
C ASP A 392 -28.33 4.25 -7.19
N TRP A 393 -27.68 4.86 -6.19
CA TRP A 393 -26.34 4.45 -5.75
C TRP A 393 -26.34 3.02 -5.19
N LEU A 394 -27.28 2.68 -4.31
CA LEU A 394 -27.42 1.31 -3.79
C LEU A 394 -27.67 0.30 -4.92
N TYR A 395 -28.56 0.61 -5.86
CA TYR A 395 -28.90 -0.30 -6.94
C TYR A 395 -27.76 -0.43 -7.97
N ASN A 396 -27.23 0.68 -8.48
CA ASN A 396 -26.24 0.65 -9.56
C ASN A 396 -24.87 0.21 -9.06
N ASN A 397 -24.36 0.81 -7.98
CA ASN A 397 -23.03 0.51 -7.47
C ASN A 397 -23.04 -0.79 -6.67
N LEU A 398 -23.85 -0.86 -5.61
CA LEU A 398 -23.75 -1.98 -4.68
C LEU A 398 -24.34 -3.28 -5.25
N TYR A 399 -25.47 -3.21 -5.97
CA TYR A 399 -26.07 -4.40 -6.58
C TYR A 399 -25.53 -4.72 -7.97
N GLN A 400 -25.63 -3.82 -8.96
CA GLN A 400 -25.31 -4.20 -10.34
C GLN A 400 -23.85 -4.55 -10.56
N VAL A 401 -22.90 -3.84 -9.94
CA VAL A 401 -21.46 -4.16 -10.08
C VAL A 401 -21.18 -5.55 -9.53
N ASN A 402 -21.64 -5.86 -8.32
CA ASN A 402 -21.42 -7.17 -7.71
C ASN A 402 -22.17 -8.29 -8.45
N GLN A 403 -23.36 -8.04 -9.01
CA GLN A 403 -24.04 -9.02 -9.88
C GLN A 403 -23.22 -9.40 -11.11
N LYS A 404 -22.57 -8.42 -11.75
CA LYS A 404 -21.73 -8.66 -12.94
C LYS A 404 -20.48 -9.49 -12.63
N SER A 405 -19.97 -9.45 -11.39
CA SER A 405 -18.83 -10.29 -10.97
C SER A 405 -19.09 -11.80 -11.10
N MET A 406 -20.36 -12.20 -11.19
CA MET A 406 -20.77 -13.60 -11.40
C MET A 406 -20.92 -13.97 -12.88
N GLU A 407 -20.86 -13.00 -13.79
CA GLU A 407 -21.02 -13.23 -15.22
C GLU A 407 -19.66 -13.57 -15.86
N PRO A 408 -19.58 -14.56 -16.78
CA PRO A 408 -18.37 -14.79 -17.55
C PRO A 408 -18.05 -13.59 -18.45
N ASP A 409 -16.85 -13.06 -18.36
CA ASP A 409 -16.35 -11.91 -19.13
C ASP A 409 -15.41 -12.30 -20.29
N GLY A 410 -15.05 -13.58 -20.39
CA GLY A 410 -14.14 -14.13 -21.39
C GLY A 410 -12.73 -14.41 -20.87
N GLY A 411 -12.45 -14.09 -19.60
CA GLY A 411 -11.29 -14.51 -18.85
C GLY A 411 -11.37 -15.96 -18.33
N PRO A 412 -10.36 -16.43 -17.59
CA PRO A 412 -10.33 -17.77 -17.02
C PRO A 412 -11.46 -18.02 -16.03
N GLU A 413 -12.13 -19.18 -16.08
CA GLU A 413 -13.15 -19.55 -15.07
C GLU A 413 -12.53 -19.83 -13.69
N THR A 414 -11.28 -20.26 -13.66
CA THR A 414 -10.58 -20.68 -12.43
C THR A 414 -9.08 -20.52 -12.59
N TYR A 415 -8.44 -19.98 -11.56
CA TYR A 415 -6.99 -20.05 -11.38
C TYR A 415 -6.64 -21.23 -10.48
N ILE A 416 -5.71 -22.07 -10.94
CA ILE A 416 -5.26 -23.27 -10.24
C ILE A 416 -3.88 -22.99 -9.67
N VAL A 417 -3.69 -23.17 -8.36
CA VAL A 417 -2.38 -23.25 -7.70
C VAL A 417 -2.05 -24.73 -7.51
N PRO A 418 -1.19 -25.35 -8.35
CA PRO A 418 -0.86 -26.77 -8.23
C PRO A 418 -0.32 -27.12 -6.85
N ALA A 419 -0.75 -28.27 -6.30
CA ALA A 419 -0.16 -28.80 -5.07
C ALA A 419 1.35 -29.09 -5.26
N GLY A 420 2.12 -28.95 -4.18
CA GLY A 420 3.57 -29.17 -4.22
C GLY A 420 4.35 -28.00 -4.84
N GLN A 421 3.87 -26.76 -4.63
CA GLN A 421 4.65 -25.56 -4.93
C GLN A 421 6.03 -25.62 -4.26
N ARG A 422 7.02 -24.99 -4.90
CA ARG A 422 8.40 -24.90 -4.40
C ARG A 422 8.46 -24.26 -3.00
N ASP A 423 7.60 -23.26 -2.77
CA ASP A 423 7.53 -22.50 -1.53
C ASP A 423 6.13 -22.64 -0.91
N PRO A 424 5.95 -23.48 0.12
CA PRO A 424 4.67 -23.63 0.81
C PRO A 424 4.31 -22.40 1.65
N PHE A 425 5.29 -21.61 2.10
CA PHE A 425 5.02 -20.37 2.82
C PHE A 425 4.39 -19.33 1.89
N ALA A 426 4.87 -19.26 0.65
CA ALA A 426 4.23 -18.43 -0.37
C ALA A 426 2.78 -18.79 -0.63
N VAL A 427 2.44 -20.09 -0.61
CA VAL A 427 1.04 -20.54 -0.72
C VAL A 427 0.23 -20.05 0.48
N LYS A 428 0.77 -20.19 1.69
CA LYS A 428 0.10 -19.71 2.91
C LYS A 428 -0.16 -18.20 2.85
N GLN A 429 0.83 -17.41 2.42
CA GLN A 429 0.70 -15.96 2.31
C GLN A 429 -0.25 -15.52 1.21
N LEU A 430 -0.31 -16.22 0.06
CA LEU A 430 -1.33 -15.95 -0.96
C LEU A 430 -2.74 -16.14 -0.38
N VAL A 431 -2.97 -17.23 0.35
CA VAL A 431 -4.27 -17.51 0.96
C VAL A 431 -4.58 -16.50 2.07
N GLU A 432 -3.59 -16.05 2.85
CA GLU A 432 -3.77 -15.00 3.86
C GLU A 432 -4.20 -13.66 3.24
N ILE A 433 -3.54 -13.24 2.15
CA ILE A 433 -3.93 -12.04 1.39
C ILE A 433 -5.37 -12.17 0.89
N PHE A 434 -5.74 -13.35 0.39
CA PHE A 434 -7.08 -13.65 -0.09
C PHE A 434 -8.12 -13.70 1.03
N ASP A 435 -7.80 -14.25 2.19
CA ASP A 435 -8.67 -14.23 3.36
C ASP A 435 -8.95 -12.78 3.80
N ILE A 436 -7.91 -11.93 3.86
CA ILE A 436 -8.06 -10.49 4.18
C ILE A 436 -8.93 -9.78 3.14
N ALA A 437 -8.75 -10.05 1.85
CA ALA A 437 -9.51 -9.44 0.77
C ALA A 437 -10.95 -9.96 0.64
N GLY A 438 -11.29 -11.08 1.29
CA GLY A 438 -12.59 -11.75 1.17
C GLY A 438 -12.71 -12.65 -0.06
N VAL A 439 -11.59 -13.12 -0.59
CA VAL A 439 -11.51 -14.04 -1.73
C VAL A 439 -11.73 -15.49 -1.29
N GLU A 440 -12.42 -16.22 -2.16
CA GLU A 440 -12.80 -17.60 -1.97
C GLU A 440 -11.82 -18.59 -2.59
N VAL A 441 -11.22 -19.46 -1.75
CA VAL A 441 -10.23 -20.46 -2.14
C VAL A 441 -10.67 -21.88 -1.76
N GLU A 442 -10.72 -22.77 -2.74
CA GLU A 442 -11.03 -24.19 -2.52
C GLU A 442 -9.81 -25.09 -2.68
N ARG A 443 -9.70 -26.16 -1.89
CA ARG A 443 -8.72 -27.23 -2.07
C ARG A 443 -9.34 -28.42 -2.78
N ALA A 444 -8.69 -28.90 -3.83
CA ALA A 444 -9.09 -30.10 -4.55
C ALA A 444 -8.84 -31.39 -3.74
N LEU A 445 -9.89 -32.14 -3.40
CA LEU A 445 -9.77 -33.43 -2.69
C LEU A 445 -9.50 -34.61 -3.64
N SER A 446 -9.39 -34.34 -4.93
CA SER A 446 -9.13 -35.31 -6.00
C SER A 446 -8.40 -34.63 -7.15
N THR A 447 -7.87 -35.40 -8.10
CA THR A 447 -7.20 -34.85 -9.28
C THR A 447 -8.10 -33.87 -10.04
N VAL A 448 -7.58 -32.66 -10.28
CA VAL A 448 -8.20 -31.65 -11.13
C VAL A 448 -7.83 -31.92 -12.58
N ARG A 449 -8.79 -31.79 -13.50
CA ARG A 449 -8.57 -31.83 -14.95
C ARG A 449 -8.89 -30.46 -15.54
N ALA A 450 -7.97 -29.88 -16.30
CA ALA A 450 -8.21 -28.68 -17.10
C ALA A 450 -7.61 -28.90 -18.49
N GLY A 451 -8.47 -28.96 -19.52
CA GLY A 451 -8.11 -29.39 -20.87
C GLY A 451 -7.38 -30.73 -20.88
N ARG A 452 -6.10 -30.71 -21.31
CA ARG A 452 -5.22 -31.89 -21.35
C ARG A 452 -4.32 -32.04 -20.13
N GLN A 453 -4.32 -31.05 -19.24
CA GLN A 453 -3.48 -31.04 -18.05
C GLN A 453 -4.23 -31.64 -16.87
N THR A 454 -3.47 -32.21 -15.94
CA THR A 454 -3.98 -32.77 -14.69
C THR A 454 -3.18 -32.22 -13.54
N TYR A 455 -3.87 -31.79 -12.48
CA TYR A 455 -3.25 -31.31 -11.26
C TYR A 455 -3.58 -32.26 -10.11
N PRO A 456 -2.63 -32.52 -9.19
CA PRO A 456 -2.84 -33.46 -8.09
C PRO A 456 -3.92 -32.98 -7.11
N ALA A 457 -4.45 -33.92 -6.32
CA ALA A 457 -5.21 -33.55 -5.14
C ALA A 457 -4.33 -32.68 -4.21
N GLY A 458 -4.95 -31.73 -3.51
CA GLY A 458 -4.29 -30.70 -2.72
C GLY A 458 -4.07 -29.38 -3.48
N SER A 459 -4.28 -29.35 -4.81
CA SER A 459 -4.20 -28.10 -5.58
C SER A 459 -5.29 -27.13 -5.12
N LEU A 460 -4.98 -25.84 -5.06
CA LEU A 460 -5.97 -24.81 -4.76
C LEU A 460 -6.66 -24.33 -6.04
N LEU A 461 -7.93 -24.02 -5.92
CA LEU A 461 -8.81 -23.51 -6.97
C LEU A 461 -9.36 -22.17 -6.50
N ILE A 462 -9.11 -21.13 -7.28
CA ILE A 462 -9.60 -19.78 -7.05
C ILE A 462 -10.52 -19.46 -8.23
N HIS A 463 -11.83 -19.50 -8.00
CA HIS A 463 -12.83 -19.27 -9.04
C HIS A 463 -12.95 -17.78 -9.35
N THR A 464 -13.17 -17.39 -10.60
CA THR A 464 -13.44 -15.98 -10.94
C THR A 464 -14.92 -15.63 -10.77
N GLN A 465 -15.82 -16.61 -10.80
CA GLN A 465 -17.26 -16.40 -10.54
C GLN A 465 -17.54 -16.36 -9.03
N GLN A 466 -17.13 -15.27 -8.39
CA GLN A 466 -17.34 -14.94 -6.98
C GLN A 466 -17.37 -13.42 -6.80
N PRO A 467 -17.85 -12.87 -5.66
CA PRO A 467 -17.94 -11.41 -5.47
C PRO A 467 -16.64 -10.65 -5.74
N MET A 468 -15.50 -11.20 -5.31
CA MET A 468 -14.17 -10.61 -5.54
C MET A 468 -13.50 -11.07 -6.86
N GLY A 469 -14.28 -11.64 -7.78
CA GLY A 469 -13.81 -12.29 -9.01
C GLY A 469 -12.95 -11.42 -9.90
N SER A 470 -13.36 -10.16 -10.11
CA SER A 470 -12.61 -9.22 -10.94
C SER A 470 -11.29 -8.77 -10.31
N TRP A 471 -11.23 -8.70 -8.97
CA TRP A 471 -9.96 -8.44 -8.27
C TRP A 471 -9.04 -9.65 -8.33
N VAL A 472 -9.58 -10.86 -8.18
CA VAL A 472 -8.85 -12.13 -8.40
C VAL A 472 -8.21 -12.15 -9.77
N GLU A 473 -8.96 -11.78 -10.81
CA GLU A 473 -8.41 -11.71 -12.17
C GLU A 473 -7.28 -10.70 -12.27
N GLN A 474 -7.49 -9.48 -11.78
CA GLN A 474 -6.49 -8.41 -11.80
C GLN A 474 -5.16 -8.79 -11.13
N VAL A 475 -5.18 -9.44 -9.96
CA VAL A 475 -3.93 -9.75 -9.23
C VAL A 475 -3.27 -11.07 -9.66
N LEU A 476 -3.97 -11.92 -10.41
CA LEU A 476 -3.45 -13.21 -10.89
C LEU A 476 -3.08 -13.22 -12.38
N GLU A 477 -3.68 -12.34 -13.19
CA GLU A 477 -3.39 -12.25 -14.61
C GLU A 477 -2.02 -11.65 -14.91
N VAL A 478 -1.44 -12.01 -16.06
CA VAL A 478 -0.18 -11.41 -16.50
C VAL A 478 -0.47 -10.07 -17.14
N ASP A 479 0.02 -9.00 -16.51
CA ASP A 479 -0.31 -7.63 -16.89
C ASP A 479 0.31 -7.24 -18.22
N GLN A 480 -0.47 -6.54 -19.03
CA GLN A 480 -0.02 -5.89 -20.26
C GLN A 480 -0.40 -4.42 -20.22
N TYR A 481 0.60 -3.54 -20.25
CA TYR A 481 0.34 -2.11 -20.25
C TYR A 481 -0.39 -1.68 -21.54
N PRO A 482 -1.57 -1.07 -21.46
CA PRO A 482 -2.42 -0.89 -22.62
C PRO A 482 -1.92 0.24 -23.52
N ASP A 483 -1.93 0.00 -24.84
CA ASP A 483 -1.66 1.05 -25.84
C ASP A 483 -2.69 2.19 -25.79
N ALA A 484 -3.88 1.93 -25.23
CA ALA A 484 -4.92 2.94 -24.98
C ALA A 484 -4.45 4.07 -24.05
N ALA A 485 -3.37 3.87 -23.28
CA ALA A 485 -2.76 4.92 -22.48
C ALA A 485 -2.16 6.08 -23.30
N ARG A 486 -2.23 6.04 -24.64
CA ARG A 486 -1.84 7.15 -25.53
C ARG A 486 -3.05 8.03 -25.83
N LYS A 487 -2.96 9.35 -25.57
CA LYS A 487 -4.00 10.31 -25.97
C LYS A 487 -4.16 10.48 -27.49
N CYS A 488 -3.22 9.98 -28.30
CA CYS A 488 -3.29 9.99 -29.75
C CYS A 488 -2.39 8.90 -30.37
N ALA A 489 -2.58 8.58 -31.66
CA ALA A 489 -1.87 7.50 -32.35
C ALA A 489 -0.33 7.57 -32.25
N ASP A 490 0.24 8.78 -32.25
CA ASP A 490 1.69 9.03 -32.21
C ASP A 490 2.15 9.65 -30.88
N CYS A 491 1.27 9.78 -29.88
CA CYS A 491 1.59 10.34 -28.58
C CYS A 491 2.39 9.32 -27.74
N PRO A 492 3.31 9.76 -26.86
CA PRO A 492 3.89 8.88 -25.85
C PRO A 492 2.80 8.20 -25.01
N LEU A 493 3.10 7.01 -24.47
CA LEU A 493 2.27 6.41 -23.44
C LEU A 493 2.29 7.32 -22.23
N ILE A 494 1.12 7.54 -21.63
CA ILE A 494 1.05 8.04 -20.27
C ILE A 494 1.56 6.91 -19.40
N MET A 495 2.68 7.13 -18.71
CA MET A 495 3.23 6.17 -17.77
C MET A 495 2.58 6.38 -16.42
N PRO A 496 2.34 5.31 -15.66
CA PRO A 496 1.77 5.44 -14.33
C PRO A 496 2.79 6.06 -13.40
N TYR A 497 2.30 6.60 -12.29
CA TYR A 497 3.16 7.26 -11.31
C TYR A 497 4.14 6.28 -10.62
N SER A 498 3.76 5.01 -10.47
CA SER A 498 4.41 4.11 -9.50
C SER A 498 4.77 2.71 -10.04
N GLU A 499 3.82 1.97 -10.62
CA GLU A 499 4.05 0.60 -11.11
C GLU A 499 3.28 0.30 -12.38
N THR A 500 3.66 -0.76 -13.10
CA THR A 500 2.99 -1.26 -14.31
C THR A 500 2.53 -2.71 -14.18
N THR A 501 2.53 -3.27 -12.97
CA THR A 501 2.07 -4.64 -12.69
C THR A 501 1.86 -4.81 -11.20
N ASP A 502 0.86 -5.62 -10.84
CA ASP A 502 0.57 -6.08 -9.48
C ASP A 502 0.39 -7.60 -9.40
N ASN A 503 0.99 -8.35 -10.36
CA ASN A 503 0.91 -9.81 -10.42
C ASN A 503 1.46 -10.48 -9.15
N LEU A 504 0.53 -10.85 -8.27
CA LEU A 504 0.82 -11.38 -6.94
C LEU A 504 1.55 -12.74 -6.98
N PRO A 505 1.18 -13.71 -7.86
CA PRO A 505 1.90 -14.98 -7.96
C PRO A 505 3.39 -14.83 -8.28
N MET A 506 3.74 -13.97 -9.23
CA MET A 506 5.14 -13.75 -9.62
C MET A 506 5.94 -13.10 -8.48
N LEU A 507 5.34 -12.14 -7.78
CA LEU A 507 5.92 -11.48 -6.62
C LEU A 507 6.18 -12.47 -5.47
N LEU A 508 5.24 -13.38 -5.22
CA LEU A 508 5.33 -14.40 -4.17
C LEU A 508 6.17 -15.63 -4.54
N GLY A 509 6.52 -15.86 -5.81
CA GLY A 509 7.28 -17.06 -6.18
C GLY A 509 6.41 -18.27 -6.56
N LEU A 510 5.15 -18.06 -6.92
CA LEU A 510 4.15 -19.10 -7.16
C LEU A 510 3.88 -19.33 -8.64
N THR A 511 3.68 -20.60 -9.00
CA THR A 511 3.13 -20.97 -10.30
C THR A 511 1.62 -21.10 -10.20
N VAL A 512 0.89 -20.26 -10.96
CA VAL A 512 -0.57 -20.29 -11.06
C VAL A 512 -0.96 -20.53 -12.51
N GLN A 513 -1.99 -21.33 -12.74
CA GLN A 513 -2.43 -21.72 -14.08
C GLN A 513 -3.89 -21.30 -14.30
N PRO A 514 -4.18 -20.41 -15.28
CA PRO A 514 -5.55 -20.12 -15.66
C PRO A 514 -6.19 -21.34 -16.34
N ALA A 515 -7.48 -21.55 -16.12
CA ALA A 515 -8.25 -22.64 -16.68
C ALA A 515 -9.72 -22.28 -16.89
N ASP A 516 -10.21 -22.48 -18.12
CA ASP A 516 -11.62 -22.28 -18.49
C ASP A 516 -12.50 -23.51 -18.23
N ASP A 517 -11.89 -24.65 -17.93
CA ASP A 517 -12.61 -25.94 -17.85
C ASP A 517 -12.11 -26.82 -16.71
N ALA A 518 -11.67 -26.22 -15.59
CA ALA A 518 -11.26 -26.96 -14.41
C ALA A 518 -12.41 -27.86 -13.91
N ARG A 519 -12.17 -29.17 -13.83
CA ARG A 519 -13.12 -30.18 -13.32
C ARG A 519 -12.48 -31.00 -12.21
N VAL A 520 -13.15 -31.06 -11.08
CA VAL A 520 -12.76 -31.81 -9.89
C VAL A 520 -13.99 -32.45 -9.27
N ALA A 521 -13.86 -33.65 -8.71
CA ALA A 521 -15.02 -34.37 -8.19
C ALA A 521 -15.48 -33.86 -6.81
N ARG A 522 -14.53 -33.38 -6.00
CA ARG A 522 -14.73 -32.93 -4.63
C ARG A 522 -13.72 -31.85 -4.27
N THR A 523 -14.18 -30.83 -3.59
CA THR A 523 -13.38 -29.74 -3.03
C THR A 523 -13.77 -29.49 -1.58
N GLU A 524 -12.97 -28.71 -0.87
CA GLU A 524 -13.28 -28.14 0.44
C GLU A 524 -12.81 -26.68 0.49
N ARG A 525 -13.48 -25.85 1.28
CA ARG A 525 -13.02 -24.48 1.54
C ARG A 525 -11.77 -24.53 2.41
N VAL A 526 -10.82 -23.63 2.16
CA VAL A 526 -9.62 -23.47 3.00
C VAL A 526 -9.33 -22.01 3.31
N SER A 527 -8.69 -21.78 4.46
CA SER A 527 -8.05 -20.52 4.84
C SER A 527 -6.53 -20.71 4.96
N ALA A 528 -5.80 -19.63 5.29
CA ALA A 528 -4.36 -19.66 5.49
C ALA A 528 -3.95 -20.63 6.62
N GLU A 529 -4.79 -20.79 7.65
CA GLU A 529 -4.56 -21.71 8.77
C GLU A 529 -4.59 -23.19 8.34
N ASP A 530 -5.32 -23.51 7.26
CA ASP A 530 -5.39 -24.87 6.72
C ASP A 530 -4.15 -25.24 5.89
N ILE A 531 -3.29 -24.28 5.54
CA ILE A 531 -2.04 -24.53 4.83
C ILE A 531 -0.96 -24.89 5.85
N THR A 532 -0.81 -26.19 6.10
CA THR A 532 0.10 -26.72 7.13
C THR A 532 1.15 -27.66 6.56
N ALA A 533 2.33 -27.70 7.20
CA ALA A 533 3.31 -28.76 6.97
C ALA A 533 2.95 -30.07 7.71
N PRO A 534 3.54 -31.22 7.32
CA PRO A 534 3.59 -32.40 8.16
C PRO A 534 4.26 -32.10 9.51
N ALA A 535 3.80 -32.75 10.58
CA ALA A 535 4.39 -32.60 11.91
C ALA A 535 5.90 -32.92 11.91
N VAL A 536 6.67 -32.07 12.59
CA VAL A 536 8.12 -32.23 12.73
C VAL A 536 8.44 -33.47 13.58
N GLY A 537 9.04 -34.48 12.96
CA GLY A 537 9.47 -35.69 13.65
C GLY A 537 10.64 -35.43 14.62
N THR A 538 10.96 -36.39 15.49
CA THR A 538 12.09 -36.29 16.42
C THR A 538 13.34 -36.93 15.80
N ALA A 539 14.43 -36.17 15.68
CA ALA A 539 15.74 -36.72 15.31
C ALA A 539 16.39 -37.37 16.55
N PRO A 540 16.98 -38.57 16.44
CA PRO A 540 17.67 -39.22 17.56
C PRO A 540 19.01 -38.54 17.87
N ASP A 541 19.60 -38.86 19.02
CA ASP A 541 20.97 -38.46 19.36
C ASP A 541 21.97 -38.86 18.24
N GLY A 542 22.77 -37.90 17.77
CA GLY A 542 23.67 -38.08 16.62
C GLY A 542 23.01 -37.91 15.24
N GLY A 543 21.71 -37.59 15.21
CA GLY A 543 20.95 -37.17 14.04
C GLY A 543 20.98 -35.66 13.80
N ALA A 544 20.15 -35.21 12.86
CA ALA A 544 19.98 -33.80 12.51
C ALA A 544 18.56 -33.51 12.00
N TYR A 545 18.18 -32.24 12.02
CA TYR A 545 17.04 -31.72 11.26
C TYR A 545 17.52 -31.06 9.97
N LEU A 546 16.73 -31.20 8.90
CA LEU A 546 17.02 -30.68 7.56
C LEU A 546 15.84 -29.84 7.08
N VAL A 547 16.13 -28.64 6.57
CA VAL A 547 15.14 -27.73 5.95
C VAL A 547 15.67 -27.31 4.58
N GLU A 548 14.91 -27.58 3.53
CA GLU A 548 15.26 -27.22 2.15
C GLU A 548 15.33 -25.68 1.98
N PRO A 549 16.21 -25.16 1.10
CA PRO A 549 16.45 -23.73 0.99
C PRO A 549 15.42 -23.00 0.13
N THR A 550 14.39 -23.69 -0.38
CA THR A 550 13.54 -23.22 -1.47
C THR A 550 12.53 -22.14 -1.10
N SER A 551 12.38 -21.82 0.19
CA SER A 551 11.41 -20.85 0.68
C SER A 551 12.08 -19.62 1.27
N TYR A 552 11.52 -18.44 1.03
CA TYR A 552 11.94 -17.24 1.77
C TYR A 552 11.49 -17.27 3.25
N GLY A 553 10.60 -18.19 3.63
CA GLY A 553 10.30 -18.49 5.04
C GLY A 553 11.50 -19.07 5.80
N LEU A 554 12.57 -19.48 5.09
CA LEU A 554 13.82 -19.93 5.71
C LEU A 554 14.49 -18.85 6.56
N THR A 555 14.21 -17.56 6.30
CA THR A 555 14.71 -16.47 7.14
C THR A 555 14.17 -16.57 8.56
N HIS A 556 12.87 -16.91 8.75
CA HIS A 556 12.32 -17.20 10.07
C HIS A 556 13.04 -18.37 10.75
N VAL A 557 13.35 -19.42 9.99
CA VAL A 557 14.04 -20.62 10.50
C VAL A 557 15.41 -20.22 11.05
N ILE A 558 16.22 -19.51 10.27
CA ILE A 558 17.57 -19.11 10.67
C ILE A 558 17.52 -18.16 11.86
N ALA A 559 16.69 -17.12 11.79
CA ALA A 559 16.56 -16.11 12.83
C ALA A 559 16.14 -16.71 14.18
N ARG A 560 15.07 -17.52 14.20
CA ARG A 560 14.58 -18.15 15.44
C ARG A 560 15.54 -19.17 16.02
N LEU A 561 16.29 -19.90 15.17
CA LEU A 561 17.34 -20.80 15.65
C LEU A 561 18.48 -20.03 16.32
N GLN A 562 18.90 -18.90 15.75
CA GLN A 562 19.91 -18.05 16.38
C GLN A 562 19.42 -17.43 17.70
N GLU A 563 18.17 -16.94 17.74
CA GLU A 563 17.54 -16.42 18.98
C GLU A 563 17.52 -17.45 20.11
N ASN A 564 17.44 -18.74 19.77
CA ASN A 564 17.45 -19.87 20.71
C ASN A 564 18.82 -20.53 20.89
N ASP A 565 19.91 -19.84 20.52
CA ASP A 565 21.30 -20.32 20.64
C ASP A 565 21.57 -21.67 19.94
N VAL A 566 20.82 -22.00 18.88
CA VAL A 566 20.98 -23.24 18.12
C VAL A 566 21.94 -23.03 16.95
N PRO A 567 23.04 -23.80 16.85
CA PRO A 567 23.95 -23.73 15.71
C PRO A 567 23.25 -24.06 14.40
N VAL A 568 23.51 -23.25 13.37
CA VAL A 568 22.92 -23.40 12.04
C VAL A 568 24.02 -23.65 11.02
N LEU A 569 23.94 -24.77 10.30
CA LEU A 569 24.82 -25.06 9.18
C LEU A 569 24.03 -24.98 7.86
N ARG A 570 24.69 -24.60 6.77
CA ARG A 570 24.12 -24.61 5.41
C ARG A 570 25.00 -25.44 4.48
N ALA A 571 24.46 -26.50 3.88
CA ALA A 571 25.22 -27.35 2.98
C ALA A 571 25.73 -26.56 1.76
N THR A 572 27.00 -26.70 1.39
CA THR A 572 27.57 -26.03 0.19
C THR A 572 27.40 -26.85 -1.08
N GLU A 573 26.96 -28.10 -0.95
CA GLU A 573 26.79 -29.05 -2.04
C GLU A 573 25.55 -29.92 -1.80
N ALA A 574 25.02 -30.53 -2.87
CA ALA A 574 23.90 -31.44 -2.75
C ALA A 574 24.32 -32.74 -2.04
N PHE A 575 23.43 -33.31 -1.23
CA PHE A 575 23.69 -34.56 -0.51
C PHE A 575 22.46 -35.47 -0.44
N GLN A 576 22.64 -36.70 0.05
CA GLN A 576 21.56 -37.68 0.21
C GLN A 576 21.31 -37.96 1.69
N ALA A 577 20.06 -37.87 2.12
CA ALA A 577 19.64 -38.30 3.45
C ALA A 577 18.23 -38.91 3.40
N GLY A 578 18.01 -40.03 4.08
CA GLY A 578 16.67 -40.66 4.14
C GLY A 578 16.08 -41.11 2.79
N GLY A 579 16.90 -41.23 1.73
CA GLY A 579 16.42 -41.52 0.36
C GLY A 579 15.97 -40.30 -0.44
N THR A 580 16.18 -39.10 0.09
CA THR A 580 15.92 -37.80 -0.55
C THR A 580 17.23 -37.10 -0.89
N THR A 581 17.28 -36.47 -2.06
CA THR A 581 18.34 -35.53 -2.44
C THR A 581 18.01 -34.16 -1.86
N TYR A 582 18.96 -33.56 -1.16
CA TYR A 582 18.87 -32.20 -0.63
C TYR A 582 19.78 -31.27 -1.42
N ASP A 583 19.30 -30.07 -1.73
CA ASP A 583 20.01 -29.11 -2.58
C ASP A 583 21.04 -28.26 -1.78
N PRO A 584 22.03 -27.65 -2.45
CA PRO A 584 22.91 -26.67 -1.82
C PRO A 584 22.11 -25.54 -1.16
N GLY A 585 22.56 -25.14 0.03
CA GLY A 585 21.90 -24.17 0.89
C GLY A 585 20.95 -24.78 1.92
N THR A 586 20.66 -26.09 1.84
CA THR A 586 19.88 -26.83 2.85
C THR A 586 20.41 -26.55 4.25
N VAL A 587 19.51 -26.15 5.15
CA VAL A 587 19.82 -25.90 6.55
C VAL A 587 19.92 -27.23 7.28
N ILE A 588 21.02 -27.43 8.00
CA ILE A 588 21.30 -28.60 8.83
C ILE A 588 21.41 -28.13 10.29
N VAL A 589 20.56 -28.68 11.14
CA VAL A 589 20.41 -28.28 12.55
C VAL A 589 20.68 -29.49 13.46
N PRO A 590 21.39 -29.33 14.58
CA PRO A 590 21.62 -30.43 15.52
C PRO A 590 20.31 -30.96 16.13
N ALA A 591 20.27 -32.25 16.45
CA ALA A 591 19.14 -32.91 17.08
C ALA A 591 19.02 -32.59 18.60
N THR A 592 18.77 -31.33 18.95
CA THR A 592 18.52 -30.90 20.34
C THR A 592 17.02 -30.65 20.58
N THR A 593 16.61 -30.58 21.85
CA THR A 593 15.24 -30.19 22.22
C THR A 593 14.93 -28.77 21.79
N ALA A 594 15.82 -27.81 22.04
CA ALA A 594 15.65 -26.43 21.59
C ALA A 594 15.48 -26.34 20.06
N ALA A 595 16.31 -27.07 19.30
CA ALA A 595 16.16 -27.14 17.85
C ALA A 595 14.80 -27.70 17.42
N HIS A 596 14.33 -28.78 18.06
CA HIS A 596 13.04 -29.40 17.74
C HIS A 596 11.88 -28.44 18.02
N ASP A 597 11.83 -27.85 19.21
CA ASP A 597 10.76 -26.95 19.64
C ASP A 597 10.70 -25.71 18.73
N THR A 598 11.85 -25.08 18.43
CA THR A 598 11.93 -23.95 17.49
C THR A 598 11.48 -24.33 16.07
N LEU A 599 11.88 -25.50 15.58
CA LEU A 599 11.51 -25.95 14.24
C LEU A 599 10.01 -26.31 14.13
N VAL A 600 9.39 -26.78 15.22
CA VAL A 600 7.93 -26.97 15.28
C VAL A 600 7.23 -25.62 15.15
N GLU A 601 7.60 -24.64 15.98
CA GLU A 601 7.01 -23.29 15.96
C GLU A 601 7.11 -22.65 14.57
N VAL A 602 8.31 -22.64 13.98
CA VAL A 602 8.51 -22.02 12.66
C VAL A 602 7.80 -22.82 11.55
N SER A 603 7.72 -24.14 11.64
CA SER A 603 6.98 -24.98 10.68
C SER A 603 5.48 -24.67 10.72
N GLU A 604 4.89 -24.41 11.90
CA GLU A 604 3.50 -23.97 12.04
C GLU A 604 3.27 -22.57 11.47
N LEU A 605 4.21 -21.63 11.72
CA LEU A 605 4.17 -20.28 11.19
C LEU A 605 4.26 -20.26 9.65
N THR A 606 5.17 -21.04 9.07
CA THR A 606 5.55 -20.93 7.66
C THR A 606 5.01 -22.04 6.75
N ALA A 607 4.43 -23.10 7.32
CA ALA A 607 4.10 -24.34 6.61
C ALA A 607 5.32 -25.03 5.96
N LEU A 608 6.54 -24.77 6.44
CA LEU A 608 7.74 -25.41 5.92
C LEU A 608 7.93 -26.83 6.45
N PRO A 609 8.13 -27.84 5.57
CA PRO A 609 8.49 -29.18 5.99
C PRO A 609 9.87 -29.23 6.63
N VAL A 610 9.98 -29.95 7.75
CA VAL A 610 11.25 -30.23 8.43
C VAL A 610 11.48 -31.73 8.47
N ALA A 611 12.60 -32.19 7.92
CA ALA A 611 12.97 -33.60 7.93
C ALA A 611 13.88 -33.93 9.11
N ALA A 612 13.63 -35.05 9.79
CA ALA A 612 14.51 -35.61 10.81
C ALA A 612 15.33 -36.78 10.23
N THR A 613 16.66 -36.72 10.34
CA THR A 613 17.57 -37.79 9.89
C THR A 613 18.26 -38.46 11.07
N PRO A 614 18.45 -39.80 11.05
CA PRO A 614 19.13 -40.52 12.12
C PRO A 614 20.64 -40.27 12.21
N THR A 615 21.23 -39.66 11.18
CA THR A 615 22.67 -39.34 11.12
C THR A 615 22.86 -37.95 10.53
N VAL A 616 23.81 -37.18 11.07
CA VAL A 616 24.27 -35.93 10.44
C VAL A 616 24.88 -36.25 9.06
N PRO A 617 24.46 -35.56 7.98
CA PRO A 617 25.05 -35.72 6.66
C PRO A 617 26.54 -35.38 6.66
N ALA A 618 27.36 -36.21 6.01
CA ALA A 618 28.79 -35.93 5.80
C ALA A 618 28.95 -35.05 4.55
N VAL A 619 28.86 -33.74 4.73
CA VAL A 619 28.79 -32.74 3.65
C VAL A 619 29.54 -31.47 4.05
N ALA A 620 30.20 -30.83 3.09
CA ALA A 620 30.75 -29.49 3.31
C ALA A 620 29.62 -28.49 3.59
N ALA A 621 29.82 -27.60 4.55
CA ALA A 621 28.81 -26.66 4.98
C ALA A 621 29.41 -25.30 5.40
N LEU A 622 28.58 -24.27 5.38
CA LEU A 622 28.82 -23.00 6.05
C LEU A 622 28.21 -23.06 7.45
N GLU A 623 29.01 -22.93 8.50
CA GLU A 623 28.53 -22.62 9.84
C GLU A 623 28.24 -21.12 9.91
N LEU A 624 26.96 -20.78 10.08
CA LEU A 624 26.54 -19.39 10.23
C LEU A 624 27.07 -18.84 11.55
N LYS A 625 27.50 -17.58 11.57
CA LYS A 625 27.91 -16.91 12.80
C LYS A 625 26.73 -16.88 13.78
N ALA A 626 26.95 -17.36 15.01
CA ALA A 626 25.93 -17.28 16.05
C ALA A 626 25.61 -15.80 16.35
N ASP A 627 24.32 -15.51 16.55
CA ASP A 627 23.82 -14.16 16.84
C ASP A 627 24.31 -13.12 15.80
N THR A 628 23.98 -13.36 14.52
CA THR A 628 24.43 -12.47 13.43
C THR A 628 23.78 -11.10 13.54
N THR A 629 24.57 -10.06 13.84
CA THR A 629 24.07 -8.68 13.96
C THR A 629 24.07 -7.96 12.62
N ILE A 630 22.92 -7.41 12.24
CA ILE A 630 22.71 -6.75 10.94
C ILE A 630 22.53 -5.23 11.14
N GLY A 631 23.39 -4.43 10.52
CA GLY A 631 23.18 -2.98 10.43
C GLY A 631 22.35 -2.61 9.19
N LEU A 632 21.36 -1.73 9.33
CA LEU A 632 20.60 -1.17 8.21
C LEU A 632 20.92 0.31 8.01
N ILE A 633 21.59 0.65 6.90
CA ILE A 633 21.76 2.04 6.47
C ILE A 633 20.54 2.45 5.64
N ARG A 634 19.75 3.39 6.16
CA ARG A 634 18.61 4.01 5.44
C ARG A 634 18.65 5.54 5.36
N GLY A 635 19.20 6.19 6.39
CA GLY A 635 19.07 7.65 6.59
C GLY A 635 17.63 8.10 6.83
N ALA A 636 17.44 9.38 7.16
CA ALA A 636 16.12 9.97 7.37
C ALA A 636 15.27 9.98 6.09
N ASN A 637 13.95 9.80 6.26
CA ASN A 637 12.93 9.82 5.21
C ASN A 637 13.31 8.92 4.01
N ASN A 638 13.54 7.63 4.30
CA ASN A 638 13.86 6.61 3.30
C ASN A 638 12.85 5.46 3.39
N MET A 639 11.78 5.54 2.59
CA MET A 639 10.71 4.55 2.57
C MET A 639 11.21 3.14 2.23
N PRO A 640 12.13 2.92 1.25
CA PRO A 640 12.67 1.58 1.01
C PRO A 640 13.35 0.98 2.25
N GLY A 641 14.07 1.79 3.03
CA GLY A 641 14.69 1.36 4.28
C GLY A 641 13.67 1.05 5.36
N GLY A 642 12.56 1.78 5.44
CA GLY A 642 11.48 1.44 6.36
C GLY A 642 10.70 0.18 5.95
N TRP A 643 10.55 -0.11 4.65
CA TRP A 643 10.09 -1.42 4.18
C TRP A 643 11.06 -2.56 4.53
N LEU A 644 12.36 -2.29 4.52
CA LEU A 644 13.37 -3.24 5.01
C LEU A 644 13.29 -3.44 6.53
N MET A 645 12.95 -2.41 7.30
CA MET A 645 12.64 -2.55 8.73
C MET A 645 11.43 -3.47 8.94
N TRP A 646 10.35 -3.28 8.18
CA TRP A 646 9.17 -4.14 8.25
C TRP A 646 9.51 -5.60 7.91
N LEU A 647 10.29 -5.84 6.85
CA LEU A 647 10.78 -7.17 6.52
C LEU A 647 11.65 -7.74 7.65
N ALA A 648 12.56 -6.94 8.21
CA ALA A 648 13.46 -7.39 9.26
C ALA A 648 12.69 -7.80 10.53
N ASP A 649 11.72 -6.98 10.97
CA ASP A 649 10.84 -7.29 12.09
C ASP A 649 9.96 -8.51 11.80
N THR A 650 9.35 -8.56 10.60
CA THR A 650 8.49 -9.67 10.19
C THR A 650 9.23 -10.99 10.23
N TYR A 651 10.45 -11.06 9.70
CA TYR A 651 11.24 -12.28 9.64
C TYR A 651 12.09 -12.54 10.90
N GLY A 652 12.09 -11.63 11.88
CA GLY A 652 12.76 -11.76 13.17
C GLY A 652 14.27 -11.54 13.13
N LEU A 653 14.79 -10.72 12.21
CA LEU A 653 16.22 -10.47 12.08
C LEU A 653 16.75 -9.73 13.32
N ASN A 654 17.95 -10.10 13.81
CA ASN A 654 18.69 -9.29 14.76
C ASN A 654 19.31 -8.10 14.02
N TYR A 655 18.56 -7.00 13.92
CA TYR A 655 18.98 -5.82 13.19
C TYR A 655 18.87 -4.54 14.01
N GLU A 656 19.69 -3.56 13.65
CA GLU A 656 19.58 -2.18 14.11
C GLU A 656 19.79 -1.22 12.94
N VAL A 657 19.15 -0.04 12.98
CA VAL A 657 19.50 1.04 12.04
C VAL A 657 20.91 1.52 12.38
N VAL A 658 21.79 1.63 11.38
CA VAL A 658 23.13 2.18 11.57
C VAL A 658 23.00 3.69 11.77
N GLU A 659 23.27 4.15 12.98
CA GLU A 659 23.21 5.56 13.34
C GLU A 659 24.50 6.28 12.95
N ALA A 660 24.45 7.61 12.86
CA ALA A 660 25.61 8.44 12.57
C ALA A 660 26.77 8.20 13.56
N ASP A 661 26.45 7.92 14.83
CA ASP A 661 27.44 7.69 15.88
C ASP A 661 28.13 6.31 15.77
N ASP A 662 27.47 5.32 15.16
CA ASP A 662 28.04 3.97 14.96
C ASP A 662 29.24 3.99 13.99
N TYR A 663 29.38 5.01 13.15
CA TYR A 663 30.54 5.14 12.25
C TYR A 663 31.87 5.33 12.99
N ALA A 664 31.84 5.56 14.31
CA ALA A 664 33.03 5.48 15.15
C ALA A 664 33.52 4.04 15.38
N ASP A 665 32.62 3.05 15.37
CA ASP A 665 32.92 1.63 15.52
C ASP A 665 31.84 0.74 14.86
N LEU A 666 32.03 0.46 13.58
CA LEU A 666 31.14 -0.43 12.82
C LEU A 666 31.39 -1.92 13.11
N SER A 667 32.39 -2.28 13.92
CA SER A 667 32.75 -3.70 14.19
C SER A 667 31.69 -4.47 14.98
N ARG A 668 30.70 -3.77 15.53
CA ARG A 668 29.51 -4.35 16.16
C ARG A 668 28.55 -5.03 15.17
N PHE A 669 28.65 -4.71 13.89
CA PHE A 669 27.85 -5.31 12.83
C PHE A 669 28.65 -6.37 12.09
N ASP A 670 28.01 -7.52 11.84
CA ASP A 670 28.58 -8.57 11.01
C ASP A 670 28.31 -8.32 9.54
N THR A 671 27.11 -7.82 9.26
CA THR A 671 26.66 -7.43 7.94
C THR A 671 26.00 -6.08 7.99
N ILE A 672 26.22 -5.25 6.97
CA ILE A 672 25.51 -3.99 6.78
C ILE A 672 24.72 -4.06 5.46
N LEU A 673 23.41 -3.89 5.56
CA LEU A 673 22.48 -3.74 4.44
C LEU A 673 22.28 -2.25 4.13
N VAL A 674 22.48 -1.88 2.86
CA VAL A 674 22.25 -0.52 2.37
C VAL A 674 20.94 -0.47 1.60
N ALA A 675 19.98 0.30 2.10
CA ALA A 675 18.64 0.41 1.54
C ALA A 675 18.63 1.15 0.19
N PRO A 676 17.71 0.82 -0.74
CA PRO A 676 17.54 1.58 -1.97
C PRO A 676 17.33 3.08 -1.71
N GLY A 677 17.87 3.92 -2.59
CA GLY A 677 17.81 5.37 -2.49
C GLY A 677 18.84 6.00 -1.55
N VAL A 678 19.61 5.20 -0.79
CA VAL A 678 20.76 5.69 -0.03
C VAL A 678 21.90 6.01 -0.99
N THR A 679 22.30 7.28 -1.03
CA THR A 679 23.42 7.78 -1.83
C THR A 679 24.59 8.17 -0.93
N LYS A 680 25.77 8.43 -1.54
CA LYS A 680 26.90 9.03 -0.82
C LYS A 680 26.51 10.32 -0.10
N ASP A 681 25.77 11.20 -0.75
CA ASP A 681 25.34 12.48 -0.16
C ASP A 681 24.45 12.28 1.07
N ARG A 682 23.53 11.30 1.05
CA ARG A 682 22.70 10.98 2.23
C ARG A 682 23.55 10.53 3.43
N ILE A 683 24.60 9.75 3.20
CA ILE A 683 25.51 9.30 4.28
C ILE A 683 26.42 10.43 4.76
N VAL A 684 27.04 11.16 3.83
CA VAL A 684 28.07 12.17 4.15
C VAL A 684 27.46 13.44 4.74
N THR A 685 26.34 13.91 4.18
CA THR A 685 25.72 15.20 4.53
C THR A 685 24.62 15.03 5.58
N GLY A 686 23.75 14.03 5.43
CA GLY A 686 22.66 13.69 6.36
C GLY A 686 21.80 14.89 6.78
N LEU A 687 21.19 14.80 7.97
CA LEU A 687 20.43 15.91 8.57
C LEU A 687 21.35 17.01 9.08
N ASN A 688 20.94 18.27 8.84
CA ASN A 688 21.66 19.45 9.32
C ASN A 688 21.34 19.70 10.81
N PRO A 689 22.32 19.64 11.73
CA PRO A 689 22.09 19.87 13.17
C PRO A 689 21.66 21.31 13.51
N ALA A 690 21.80 22.27 12.58
CA ALA A 690 21.26 23.61 12.75
C ALA A 690 19.74 23.69 12.47
N LEU A 691 19.19 22.71 11.74
CA LEU A 691 17.78 22.69 11.33
C LEU A 691 16.96 21.62 12.07
N TYR A 692 17.60 20.70 12.79
CA TYR A 692 16.93 19.63 13.51
C TYR A 692 17.53 19.46 14.91
N PRO A 693 16.69 19.17 15.94
CA PRO A 693 17.13 19.02 17.33
C PRO A 693 18.04 17.79 17.55
N GLU A 694 18.58 17.67 18.77
CA GLU A 694 19.54 16.61 19.13
C GLU A 694 18.97 15.20 19.00
N GLU A 695 17.68 15.00 19.23
CA GLU A 695 17.03 13.69 19.10
C GLU A 695 17.14 13.05 17.70
N PHE A 696 17.43 13.84 16.66
CA PHE A 696 17.70 13.32 15.30
C PHE A 696 19.19 13.14 15.01
N HIS A 697 20.06 13.05 16.03
CA HIS A 697 21.49 12.85 15.84
C HIS A 697 21.82 11.58 15.05
N TRP A 698 21.00 10.55 15.20
CA TRP A 698 21.14 9.26 14.52
C TRP A 698 21.20 9.37 12.99
N ALA A 699 20.58 10.39 12.39
CA ALA A 699 20.53 10.61 10.93
C ALA A 699 21.44 11.75 10.42
N ARG A 700 22.38 12.23 11.24
CA ARG A 700 23.34 13.27 10.82
C ARG A 700 24.35 12.75 9.80
N GLY A 701 24.94 13.66 9.03
CA GLY A 701 26.01 13.33 8.11
C GLY A 701 27.30 12.94 8.83
N VAL A 702 27.92 11.85 8.39
CA VAL A 702 29.17 11.32 9.00
C VAL A 702 30.44 11.85 8.31
N GLY A 703 30.27 12.73 7.32
CA GLY A 703 31.37 13.30 6.55
C GLY A 703 32.13 12.27 5.71
N GLU A 704 33.17 12.73 5.02
CA GLU A 704 34.04 11.83 4.25
C GLU A 704 34.79 10.84 5.16
N VAL A 705 35.01 11.18 6.44
CA VAL A 705 35.66 10.28 7.40
C VAL A 705 34.78 9.05 7.65
N GLY A 706 33.48 9.22 7.93
CA GLY A 706 32.57 8.09 8.11
C GLY A 706 32.38 7.29 6.82
N TRP A 707 32.31 7.96 5.66
CA TRP A 707 32.29 7.28 4.36
C TRP A 707 33.50 6.34 4.18
N GLN A 708 34.71 6.81 4.50
CA GLN A 708 35.93 6.00 4.42
C GLN A 708 36.01 4.94 5.53
N ALA A 709 35.41 5.18 6.70
CA ALA A 709 35.32 4.20 7.78
C ALA A 709 34.46 3.00 7.35
N LEU A 710 33.33 3.23 6.68
CA LEU A 710 32.51 2.15 6.11
C LEU A 710 33.29 1.34 5.06
N ALA A 711 34.01 2.00 4.15
CA ALA A 711 34.85 1.30 3.18
C ALA A 711 35.96 0.46 3.85
N SER A 712 36.58 0.99 4.90
CA SER A 712 37.63 0.31 5.67
C SER A 712 37.06 -0.91 6.41
N TRP A 713 35.89 -0.76 7.05
CA TRP A 713 35.20 -1.86 7.73
C TRP A 713 34.93 -3.05 6.79
N VAL A 714 34.49 -2.80 5.56
CA VAL A 714 34.35 -3.87 4.56
C VAL A 714 35.71 -4.50 4.24
N GLY A 715 36.72 -3.66 3.99
CA GLY A 715 38.09 -4.13 3.71
C GLY A 715 38.72 -4.98 4.82
N ASP A 716 38.30 -4.77 6.07
CA ASP A 716 38.81 -5.44 7.28
C ASP A 716 37.95 -6.65 7.70
N GLY A 717 37.07 -7.16 6.83
CA GLY A 717 36.30 -8.39 7.06
C GLY A 717 34.78 -8.21 7.14
N GLY A 718 34.27 -6.98 7.05
CA GLY A 718 32.83 -6.71 7.04
C GLY A 718 32.12 -7.22 5.78
N ASN A 719 30.85 -7.60 5.90
CA ASN A 719 29.99 -8.00 4.78
C ASN A 719 29.02 -6.87 4.40
N LEU A 720 29.12 -6.32 3.19
CA LEU A 720 28.20 -5.28 2.70
C LEU A 720 27.18 -5.88 1.74
N VAL A 721 25.90 -5.62 1.97
CA VAL A 721 24.81 -5.97 1.04
C VAL A 721 24.16 -4.69 0.54
N ALA A 722 24.01 -4.52 -0.77
CA ALA A 722 23.36 -3.34 -1.34
C ALA A 722 22.39 -3.73 -2.46
N VAL A 723 21.16 -3.22 -2.38
CA VAL A 723 20.06 -3.62 -3.27
C VAL A 723 19.50 -2.41 -4.03
N GLY A 724 18.97 -2.66 -5.23
CA GLY A 724 18.42 -1.62 -6.08
C GLY A 724 19.44 -0.53 -6.40
N THR A 725 19.04 0.73 -6.24
CA THR A 725 19.92 1.88 -6.49
C THR A 725 21.10 2.00 -5.52
N ALA A 726 21.06 1.34 -4.35
CA ALA A 726 22.19 1.32 -3.41
C ALA A 726 23.39 0.53 -3.93
N ALA A 727 23.20 -0.35 -4.93
CA ALA A 727 24.30 -1.02 -5.59
C ALA A 727 25.30 -0.03 -6.22
N GLU A 728 24.84 1.14 -6.71
CA GLU A 728 25.73 2.21 -7.18
C GLU A 728 26.51 2.86 -6.03
N THR A 729 25.88 3.01 -4.87
CA THR A 729 26.54 3.55 -3.66
C THR A 729 27.65 2.62 -3.20
N ALA A 730 27.41 1.30 -3.15
CA ALA A 730 28.44 0.31 -2.85
C ALA A 730 29.56 0.29 -3.90
N ARG A 731 29.20 0.39 -5.19
CA ARG A 731 30.18 0.48 -6.29
C ARG A 731 31.09 1.70 -6.15
N GLU A 732 30.54 2.87 -5.83
CA GLU A 732 31.30 4.10 -5.61
C GLU A 732 32.17 4.00 -4.34
N LEU A 733 31.60 3.51 -3.24
CA LEU A 733 32.26 3.37 -1.94
C LEU A 733 33.52 2.51 -2.03
N LEU A 734 33.40 1.34 -2.66
CA LEU A 734 34.43 0.30 -2.64
C LEU A 734 35.24 0.24 -3.95
N GLY A 735 34.86 1.04 -4.96
CA GLY A 735 35.50 0.99 -6.28
C GLY A 735 35.31 -0.34 -6.99
N LEU A 736 34.12 -0.96 -6.86
CA LEU A 736 33.85 -2.30 -7.39
C LEU A 736 34.04 -2.36 -8.92
N PRO A 737 34.68 -3.42 -9.46
CA PRO A 737 34.96 -3.61 -10.90
C PRO A 737 33.72 -4.04 -11.71
N ILE A 738 32.63 -3.31 -11.54
CA ILE A 738 31.38 -3.47 -12.30
C ILE A 738 31.02 -2.12 -12.93
N THR A 739 30.40 -2.16 -14.11
CA THR A 739 29.98 -0.95 -14.84
C THR A 739 28.48 -1.03 -15.11
N ASN A 740 27.71 -0.06 -14.63
CA ASN A 740 26.28 0.06 -14.96
C ASN A 740 26.12 0.28 -16.46
N ALA A 741 25.38 -0.60 -17.11
CA ALA A 741 25.13 -0.60 -18.54
C ALA A 741 23.66 -0.39 -18.90
N THR A 742 22.78 -0.14 -17.91
CA THR A 742 21.40 0.29 -18.16
C THR A 742 21.40 1.69 -18.80
N PRO A 743 20.73 1.90 -19.94
CA PRO A 743 20.61 3.24 -20.52
C PRO A 743 19.85 4.19 -19.60
N GLY A 744 20.39 5.40 -19.40
CA GLY A 744 19.74 6.42 -18.57
C GLY A 744 18.67 7.25 -19.28
N ASP A 745 18.61 7.17 -20.62
CA ASP A 745 17.65 7.90 -21.44
C ASP A 745 16.33 7.14 -21.55
N ARG A 746 15.23 7.79 -21.12
CA ARG A 746 13.89 7.18 -21.05
C ARG A 746 13.26 6.91 -22.41
N ASP A 747 13.64 7.66 -23.44
CA ASP A 747 13.17 7.41 -24.81
C ASP A 747 13.81 6.14 -25.39
N THR A 748 15.00 5.77 -24.92
CA THR A 748 15.72 4.56 -25.35
C THR A 748 15.39 3.35 -24.49
N PHE A 749 15.21 3.53 -23.17
CA PHE A 749 14.93 2.47 -22.22
C PHE A 749 14.01 2.96 -21.10
N ASN A 750 12.87 2.29 -20.92
CA ASN A 750 11.93 2.63 -19.85
C ASN A 750 11.23 1.39 -19.30
N ALA A 751 11.37 1.17 -18.01
CA ALA A 751 10.78 0.08 -17.25
C ALA A 751 10.39 0.63 -15.86
N PRO A 752 9.28 1.40 -15.75
CA PRO A 752 8.90 2.09 -14.52
C PRO A 752 8.05 1.18 -13.62
N GLY A 753 8.70 0.16 -13.04
CA GLY A 753 8.07 -0.76 -12.10
C GLY A 753 7.42 -1.93 -12.83
N THR A 754 8.23 -2.93 -13.16
CA THR A 754 7.83 -4.08 -13.97
C THR A 754 8.55 -5.34 -13.50
N LEU A 755 8.01 -6.50 -13.84
CA LEU A 755 8.64 -7.78 -13.60
C LEU A 755 9.45 -8.20 -14.84
N ILE A 756 10.77 -8.33 -14.67
CA ILE A 756 11.71 -8.72 -15.73
C ILE A 756 12.32 -10.07 -15.40
N ASN A 757 12.26 -11.01 -16.35
CA ASN A 757 12.87 -12.33 -16.24
C ASN A 757 14.38 -12.23 -16.01
N ALA A 758 14.85 -12.90 -14.94
CA ALA A 758 16.25 -13.10 -14.63
C ALA A 758 16.59 -14.60 -14.57
N GLN A 759 17.87 -14.91 -14.73
CA GLN A 759 18.44 -16.24 -14.56
C GLN A 759 19.29 -16.23 -13.28
N PHE A 760 19.24 -17.32 -12.54
CA PHE A 760 19.97 -17.49 -11.29
C PHE A 760 20.84 -18.73 -11.36
N ASP A 761 22.06 -18.64 -10.84
CA ASP A 761 22.92 -19.81 -10.67
C ASP A 761 22.55 -20.51 -9.34
N PRO A 762 21.92 -21.70 -9.36
CA PRO A 762 21.54 -22.39 -8.14
C PRO A 762 22.75 -22.90 -7.34
N ALA A 763 23.96 -22.90 -7.90
CA ALA A 763 25.17 -23.24 -7.17
C ALA A 763 25.75 -22.06 -6.39
N ALA A 764 25.44 -20.82 -6.77
CA ALA A 764 25.98 -19.64 -6.10
C ALA A 764 25.31 -19.41 -4.73
N PRO A 765 26.08 -19.19 -3.64
CA PRO A 765 25.51 -19.04 -2.30
C PRO A 765 24.49 -17.93 -2.13
N ALA A 766 24.62 -16.83 -2.89
CA ALA A 766 23.67 -15.72 -2.86
C ALA A 766 22.28 -16.13 -3.38
N THR A 767 22.18 -17.15 -4.22
CA THR A 767 20.94 -17.57 -4.92
C THR A 767 20.50 -18.97 -4.56
N TRP A 768 21.09 -19.60 -3.53
CA TRP A 768 20.58 -20.86 -3.00
C TRP A 768 19.10 -20.76 -2.68
N GLY A 769 18.37 -21.80 -3.08
CA GLY A 769 16.93 -21.83 -3.00
C GLY A 769 16.23 -21.29 -4.23
N MET A 770 16.73 -20.25 -4.90
CA MET A 770 16.07 -19.62 -6.06
C MET A 770 15.89 -20.60 -7.23
N PRO A 771 14.77 -20.54 -7.98
CA PRO A 771 14.68 -21.29 -9.22
C PRO A 771 15.69 -20.73 -10.24
N ALA A 772 16.12 -21.55 -11.19
CA ALA A 772 17.10 -21.13 -12.20
C ALA A 772 16.63 -19.96 -13.07
N GLN A 773 15.31 -19.70 -13.13
CA GLN A 773 14.70 -18.56 -13.80
C GLN A 773 13.51 -18.05 -12.98
N TRP A 774 13.46 -16.75 -12.75
CA TRP A 774 12.33 -16.05 -12.10
C TRP A 774 12.34 -14.57 -12.48
N PRO A 775 11.18 -13.90 -12.56
CA PRO A 775 11.16 -12.45 -12.67
C PRO A 775 11.66 -11.76 -11.40
N VAL A 776 12.28 -10.59 -11.57
CA VAL A 776 12.64 -9.66 -10.49
C VAL A 776 11.98 -8.32 -10.74
N TRP A 777 11.71 -7.59 -9.66
CA TRP A 777 11.20 -6.23 -9.77
C TRP A 777 12.27 -5.30 -10.30
N PHE A 778 11.94 -4.62 -11.40
CA PHE A 778 12.84 -3.71 -12.08
C PHE A 778 12.18 -2.34 -12.17
N TYR A 779 12.81 -1.36 -11.52
CA TYR A 779 12.38 0.03 -11.52
C TYR A 779 13.49 0.90 -12.11
N ASN A 780 13.65 0.81 -13.43
CA ASN A 780 14.72 1.51 -14.15
C ASN A 780 16.11 1.32 -13.52
N SER A 781 16.33 0.12 -12.98
CA SER A 781 17.41 -0.18 -12.05
C SER A 781 18.76 -0.39 -12.76
N PRO A 782 19.88 -0.33 -12.04
CA PRO A 782 21.19 -0.71 -12.58
C PRO A 782 21.23 -2.19 -13.05
N ALA A 783 22.00 -2.44 -14.11
CA ALA A 783 22.38 -3.76 -14.57
C ALA A 783 23.83 -3.71 -15.07
N TYR A 784 24.62 -4.74 -14.78
CA TYR A 784 26.08 -4.61 -14.76
C TYR A 784 26.78 -5.38 -15.86
N ARG A 785 27.79 -4.74 -16.47
CA ARG A 785 28.93 -5.47 -17.03
C ARG A 785 29.93 -5.72 -15.91
N VAL A 786 30.42 -6.95 -15.83
CA VAL A 786 31.37 -7.39 -14.80
C VAL A 786 32.72 -7.56 -15.48
N ASP A 787 33.69 -6.73 -15.09
CA ASP A 787 35.01 -6.71 -15.72
C ASP A 787 36.00 -7.66 -15.01
N ASP A 788 35.69 -8.03 -13.76
CA ASP A 788 36.51 -8.94 -12.96
C ASP A 788 36.10 -10.42 -13.16
N PRO A 789 36.98 -11.28 -13.70
CA PRO A 789 36.69 -12.70 -13.85
C PRO A 789 36.59 -13.47 -12.53
N ALA A 790 37.04 -12.89 -11.40
CA ALA A 790 36.93 -13.49 -10.08
C ALA A 790 35.58 -13.20 -9.39
N ALA A 791 34.80 -12.23 -9.90
CA ALA A 791 33.50 -11.89 -9.34
C ALA A 791 32.51 -13.05 -9.48
N ALA A 792 31.82 -13.37 -8.39
CA ALA A 792 30.79 -14.40 -8.37
C ALA A 792 29.46 -13.81 -8.89
N VAL A 793 29.19 -14.01 -10.17
CA VAL A 793 27.93 -13.59 -10.80
C VAL A 793 26.84 -14.62 -10.50
N ALA A 794 25.97 -14.32 -9.54
CA ALA A 794 24.90 -15.20 -9.10
C ALA A 794 23.63 -15.07 -9.94
N SER A 795 23.43 -13.94 -10.63
CA SER A 795 22.27 -13.72 -11.50
C SER A 795 22.60 -12.87 -12.72
N THR A 796 22.00 -13.20 -13.86
CA THR A 796 22.08 -12.45 -15.12
C THR A 796 20.69 -12.32 -15.75
N TYR A 797 20.53 -11.36 -16.66
CA TYR A 797 19.35 -11.32 -17.53
C TYR A 797 19.57 -12.26 -18.74
N PRO A 798 18.53 -12.96 -19.22
CA PRO A 798 18.62 -13.81 -20.41
C PRO A 798 19.32 -13.11 -21.59
N GLY A 799 20.23 -13.80 -22.27
CA GLY A 799 21.04 -13.24 -23.35
C GLY A 799 20.31 -13.01 -24.68
N SER A 800 19.04 -13.40 -24.78
CA SER A 800 18.21 -13.24 -25.98
C SER A 800 16.73 -13.43 -25.63
N GLY A 801 15.84 -12.95 -26.49
CA GLY A 801 14.40 -13.10 -26.33
C GLY A 801 13.76 -11.96 -25.55
N GLU A 802 12.48 -12.14 -25.25
CA GLU A 802 11.70 -11.21 -24.43
C GLU A 802 12.04 -11.42 -22.94
N LEU A 803 12.35 -10.32 -22.27
CA LEU A 803 12.67 -10.27 -20.84
C LEU A 803 11.46 -9.85 -20.02
N LEU A 804 10.52 -9.08 -20.57
CA LEU A 804 9.29 -8.69 -19.88
C LEU A 804 8.49 -9.92 -19.45
N ALA A 805 8.21 -10.03 -18.15
CA ALA A 805 7.34 -11.06 -17.60
C ALA A 805 5.93 -10.52 -17.35
N SER A 806 5.81 -9.30 -16.82
CA SER A 806 4.54 -8.63 -16.54
C SER A 806 4.71 -7.11 -16.52
N GLY A 807 3.79 -6.39 -17.13
CA GLY A 807 3.72 -4.93 -17.14
C GLY A 807 4.27 -4.25 -18.40
N TYR A 808 5.19 -3.28 -18.24
CA TYR A 808 5.75 -2.51 -19.35
C TYR A 808 7.28 -2.46 -19.36
N ALA A 809 7.89 -2.75 -20.52
CA ALA A 809 9.31 -2.50 -20.75
C ALA A 809 9.62 -2.09 -22.20
N HIS A 810 10.06 -0.85 -22.39
CA HIS A 810 10.65 -0.36 -23.63
C HIS A 810 12.18 -0.48 -23.61
N GLY A 811 12.79 -0.91 -24.72
CA GLY A 811 14.25 -0.99 -24.83
C GLY A 811 14.90 -2.16 -24.07
N GLN A 812 14.11 -3.10 -23.53
CA GLN A 812 14.56 -4.22 -22.68
C GLN A 812 15.76 -5.04 -23.22
N ALA A 813 15.97 -5.08 -24.54
CA ALA A 813 17.14 -5.72 -25.14
C ALA A 813 18.48 -5.18 -24.61
N ALA A 814 18.52 -3.95 -24.09
CA ALA A 814 19.70 -3.37 -23.46
C ALA A 814 20.18 -4.13 -22.21
N LEU A 815 19.30 -4.90 -21.56
CA LEU A 815 19.63 -5.69 -20.37
C LEU A 815 20.23 -7.06 -20.69
N GLN A 816 20.09 -7.55 -21.93
CA GLN A 816 20.41 -8.94 -22.28
C GLN A 816 21.86 -9.30 -21.96
N GLY A 817 22.03 -10.35 -21.16
CA GLY A 817 23.35 -10.86 -20.73
C GLY A 817 24.06 -10.02 -19.68
N LEU A 818 23.48 -8.91 -19.21
CA LEU A 818 24.03 -8.16 -18.08
C LEU A 818 23.81 -8.92 -16.77
N ALA A 819 24.70 -8.69 -15.81
CA ALA A 819 24.57 -9.21 -14.46
C ALA A 819 23.56 -8.40 -13.64
N ASN A 820 22.81 -9.11 -12.80
CA ASN A 820 21.89 -8.54 -11.83
C ASN A 820 22.45 -8.64 -10.41
N VAL A 821 22.88 -9.83 -9.99
CA VAL A 821 23.44 -10.09 -8.65
C VAL A 821 24.90 -10.51 -8.76
N VAL A 822 25.78 -9.80 -8.06
CA VAL A 822 27.23 -10.03 -8.06
C VAL A 822 27.76 -9.96 -6.65
N THR A 823 28.55 -10.97 -6.24
CA THR A 823 29.33 -10.96 -5.00
C THR A 823 30.80 -10.81 -5.34
N LEU A 824 31.49 -9.89 -4.66
CA LEU A 824 32.90 -9.59 -4.88
C LEU A 824 33.66 -9.56 -3.54
N ASP A 825 34.87 -10.11 -3.55
CA ASP A 825 35.81 -9.99 -2.43
C ASP A 825 36.36 -8.56 -2.36
N VAL A 826 36.43 -8.00 -1.15
CA VAL A 826 36.94 -6.64 -0.90
C VAL A 826 37.86 -6.69 0.32
N GLY A 827 39.17 -6.77 0.06
CA GLY A 827 40.13 -6.98 1.14
C GLY A 827 39.93 -8.35 1.80
N GLU A 828 39.65 -8.35 3.11
CA GLU A 828 39.30 -9.55 3.88
C GLU A 828 37.78 -9.77 3.98
N GLY A 829 36.97 -8.78 3.59
CA GLY A 829 35.50 -8.87 3.58
C GLY A 829 34.93 -9.03 2.17
N GLN A 830 33.64 -8.74 2.02
CA GLN A 830 32.93 -8.93 0.76
C GLN A 830 31.79 -7.93 0.56
N ALA A 831 31.41 -7.75 -0.70
CA ALA A 831 30.24 -6.95 -1.08
C ALA A 831 29.34 -7.74 -2.04
N THR A 832 28.07 -7.89 -1.68
CA THR A 832 27.03 -8.44 -2.55
C THR A 832 26.11 -7.31 -3.01
N VAL A 833 26.03 -7.11 -4.32
CA VAL A 833 25.16 -6.10 -4.93
C VAL A 833 24.09 -6.73 -5.79
N ALA A 834 22.85 -6.25 -5.68
CA ALA A 834 21.75 -6.56 -6.57
C ALA A 834 21.28 -5.29 -7.27
N GLY A 835 21.40 -5.25 -8.60
CA GLY A 835 21.01 -4.09 -9.40
C GLY A 835 19.50 -3.87 -9.40
N ALA A 836 18.71 -4.92 -9.61
CA ALA A 836 17.25 -4.89 -9.49
C ALA A 836 16.80 -4.57 -8.05
N ASP A 837 15.66 -3.91 -7.90
CA ASP A 837 15.09 -3.59 -6.59
C ASP A 837 14.29 -4.78 -6.05
N ILE A 838 15.02 -5.83 -5.67
CA ILE A 838 14.48 -7.10 -5.19
C ILE A 838 13.79 -7.02 -3.83
N THR A 839 13.67 -5.82 -3.25
CA THR A 839 13.01 -5.53 -1.97
C THR A 839 11.93 -4.46 -2.09
N PHE A 840 11.60 -4.03 -3.32
CA PHE A 840 10.66 -2.95 -3.58
C PHE A 840 9.34 -3.14 -2.82
N ARG A 841 9.08 -2.27 -1.84
CA ARG A 841 7.89 -2.30 -0.96
C ARG A 841 7.58 -3.65 -0.32
N SER A 842 8.59 -4.49 -0.10
CA SER A 842 8.43 -5.89 0.32
C SER A 842 7.70 -6.82 -0.65
N TRP A 843 7.29 -6.35 -1.84
CA TRP A 843 6.46 -7.13 -2.76
C TRP A 843 7.18 -8.36 -3.35
N PRO A 844 8.44 -8.28 -3.84
CA PRO A 844 9.11 -9.42 -4.48
C PRO A 844 9.62 -10.44 -3.45
N ARG A 845 8.73 -10.98 -2.60
CA ARG A 845 9.06 -11.92 -1.51
C ARG A 845 9.86 -13.12 -1.99
N ALA A 846 9.64 -13.60 -3.21
CA ALA A 846 10.47 -14.65 -3.80
C ALA A 846 11.98 -14.31 -3.77
N ALA A 847 12.32 -13.06 -4.11
CA ALA A 847 13.68 -12.57 -4.20
C ALA A 847 14.29 -12.18 -2.83
N TRP A 848 13.49 -12.10 -1.76
CA TRP A 848 13.98 -11.92 -0.38
C TRP A 848 15.01 -12.99 0.01
N THR A 849 14.85 -14.20 -0.52
CA THR A 849 15.83 -15.31 -0.38
C THR A 849 17.26 -14.85 -0.68
N ILE A 850 17.45 -13.99 -1.69
CA ILE A 850 18.78 -13.50 -2.09
C ILE A 850 19.37 -12.59 -1.02
N VAL A 851 18.56 -11.69 -0.47
CA VAL A 851 18.97 -10.78 0.61
C VAL A 851 19.31 -11.59 1.86
N SER A 852 18.41 -12.48 2.29
CA SER A 852 18.65 -13.35 3.46
C SER A 852 19.91 -14.21 3.31
N ASN A 853 20.14 -14.79 2.14
CA ASN A 853 21.38 -15.51 1.85
C ASN A 853 22.61 -14.62 2.01
N ALA A 854 22.60 -13.42 1.43
CA ALA A 854 23.72 -12.48 1.50
C ALA A 854 23.99 -11.99 2.93
N LEU A 855 22.94 -11.83 3.75
CA LEU A 855 23.04 -11.42 5.15
C LEU A 855 23.75 -12.47 6.01
N TYR A 856 23.34 -13.74 5.91
CA TYR A 856 23.84 -14.79 6.81
C TYR A 856 25.07 -15.55 6.29
N ASN A 857 25.20 -15.74 4.97
CA ASN A 857 26.34 -16.47 4.42
C ASN A 857 27.64 -15.65 4.50
N GLY A 858 27.53 -14.33 4.54
CA GLY A 858 28.66 -13.43 4.55
C GLY A 858 29.65 -13.69 5.70
N PRO A 859 29.20 -13.64 6.96
CA PRO A 859 30.05 -13.88 8.13
C PRO A 859 30.29 -15.38 8.46
N ALA A 860 29.87 -16.30 7.58
CA ALA A 860 29.91 -17.73 7.86
C ALA A 860 31.31 -18.35 7.67
N THR A 861 31.55 -19.49 8.31
CA THR A 861 32.83 -20.23 8.20
C THR A 861 32.64 -21.62 7.60
N THR A 862 33.59 -22.08 6.78
CA THR A 862 33.49 -23.40 6.16
C THR A 862 33.84 -24.52 7.15
N VAL A 863 32.96 -25.51 7.24
CA VAL A 863 33.10 -26.69 8.10
C VAL A 863 32.69 -27.97 7.36
N GLU A 864 32.93 -29.13 7.98
CA GLU A 864 32.28 -30.39 7.60
C GLU A 864 31.19 -30.69 8.63
N ALA A 865 29.95 -30.88 8.18
CA ALA A 865 28.78 -30.87 9.05
C ALA A 865 28.82 -31.97 10.13
N ALA A 866 29.18 -33.20 9.76
CA ALA A 866 29.23 -34.31 10.72
C ALA A 866 30.33 -34.12 11.76
N ALA A 867 31.50 -33.64 11.37
CA ALA A 867 32.60 -33.32 12.27
C ALA A 867 32.28 -32.15 13.20
N ARG A 868 31.53 -31.14 12.73
CA ARG A 868 31.16 -29.96 13.53
C ARG A 868 30.10 -30.26 14.58
N LEU A 869 29.06 -31.02 14.23
CA LEU A 869 27.96 -31.35 15.16
C LEU A 869 28.28 -32.52 16.10
N ALA A 870 29.39 -33.24 15.89
CA ALA A 870 29.90 -34.24 16.82
C ALA A 870 30.74 -33.65 17.97
N GLN A 871 31.11 -32.37 17.88
CA GLN A 871 31.84 -31.60 18.90
C GLN A 871 30.86 -30.82 19.76
#